data_AF-A0A9Q0DXH7-F1
#
_entry.id   AF-A0A9Q0DXH7-F1
#
_cell.length_a   1.000
_cell.length_b   1.000
_cell.length_c   1.000
_cell.angle_alpha   90.00
_cell.angle_beta   90.00
_cell.angle_gamma   90.00
#
_symmetry.space_group_name_H-M   'P 1'
#
loop_
_entity.id
_entity.type
_entity.pdbx_description
1 polymer ?
#
loop_
_entity_poly.entity_id
_entity_poly.type
_entity_poly.pdbx_seq_one_letter_code
_entity_poly.pdbx_strand_id
1 'polypeptide(L)'
;MVSLPEEQTWTVIQHNNTERTRVPGSSGRSRHSAYFQYSSEEKQLMAIIGQSENCEQELSYHCRKSRLLNTPEGSPFSWWVGGPGEGGAQTYWGGALPGSRQCSCGLQENCLDPMYDCNCDADRMEWAIDSGLLTHKESLPVRSLVLGDIQRAGSEAAYRVGPLRCHGDNNFWNAAFFDKETSYLHFPTFRAELSADISFLFKTTASSGVFLENLGIKDFIRIELITSSEVLFSLDVGNGPLEVRVRSPRPLNDERWHSVRAERNVKEAWLSVDTLPVATREAPDDGHAHLQLNSLLFIGGTASRQRGFRGCIRTLRLNGETLDLEERARITPGVRPGCPGHCSSYGWLCRNQGRCVERTRGFSCDCGLSAYTGAFCHREVSAIFKSTTSTRYSIREPYEQSRNASSLSSSIYSEVTLRGENISLSFRTRQSPALLLYVSSFYKEHLALLINKHDKLEVRYQLGGARDAEVLRSRVRNLADGQLHTLTVHRHLEAVSVQVDQNTREDFNLTVDGEFNGIKSLVLGRVPGKWLSLLCMPCLTDDPRLSEDHPSFYDPPASAPESEELDPELARLALLGFTGCLSVVQFNSISPLKAALIHPDTSPVTISGPLVQSKCGSSAPTNADAAENTHHLSDQSGSVITGQPLINSTRSDSALIGGVIAVVIFLAALGLAVAAVFLYRRKETYGNPGAKGAKPEGSSEAPFNPQADSHNIPSETTKEYFI
;
A
#
# COMPACT_ATOMS: atom_id res chain seq x y z
N MET A 1 -10.08 -2.14 19.19
CA MET A 1 -9.69 -2.20 17.77
C MET A 1 -8.46 -1.32 17.60
N VAL A 2 -7.28 -1.93 17.49
CA VAL A 2 -6.08 -1.24 17.02
C VAL A 2 -5.61 -2.06 15.82
N SER A 3 -5.68 -1.45 14.64
CA SER A 3 -5.13 -2.01 13.41
C SER A 3 -3.61 -2.08 13.55
N LEU A 4 -3.01 -3.21 13.22
CA LEU A 4 -1.58 -3.25 12.90
C LEU A 4 -1.33 -2.21 11.79
N PRO A 5 -0.19 -1.48 11.81
CA PRO A 5 0.12 -0.55 10.73
C PRO A 5 0.15 -1.34 9.42
N GLU A 6 -0.64 -0.90 8.45
CA GLU A 6 -0.62 -1.45 7.10
C GLU A 6 0.83 -1.38 6.59
N GLU A 7 1.42 -2.53 6.20
CA GLU A 7 2.75 -2.59 5.60
C GLU A 7 2.72 -1.83 4.26
N GLN A 8 3.00 -0.53 4.29
CA GLN A 8 2.89 0.35 3.14
C GLN A 8 4.10 0.17 2.21
N THR A 9 3.86 0.01 0.90
CA THR A 9 4.94 -0.12 -0.08
C THR A 9 5.51 1.23 -0.46
N TRP A 10 6.84 1.34 -0.36
CA TRP A 10 7.56 2.57 -0.64
C TRP A 10 8.36 2.45 -1.92
N THR A 11 8.18 3.41 -2.82
CA THR A 11 9.13 3.71 -3.90
C THR A 11 10.29 4.49 -3.30
N VAL A 12 11.50 3.93 -3.37
CA VAL A 12 12.70 4.52 -2.79
C VAL A 12 13.61 5.03 -3.91
N ILE A 13 13.83 6.35 -3.98
CA ILE A 13 14.68 6.98 -4.98
C ILE A 13 15.99 7.40 -4.31
N GLN A 14 17.07 6.78 -4.76
CA GLN A 14 18.40 7.02 -4.24
C GLN A 14 19.04 8.26 -4.89
N HIS A 15 19.95 8.89 -4.14
CA HIS A 15 20.87 9.88 -4.66
C HIS A 15 22.32 9.46 -4.36
N ASN A 16 23.27 10.21 -4.92
CA ASN A 16 24.71 9.93 -4.87
C ASN A 16 25.36 9.81 -3.47
N ASN A 17 24.68 10.19 -2.37
CA ASN A 17 25.26 10.12 -1.02
C ASN A 17 24.19 10.15 0.08
N THR A 18 23.85 8.97 0.62
CA THR A 18 22.95 8.81 1.77
C THR A 18 23.68 8.54 3.09
N GLU A 19 25.01 8.52 3.05
CA GLU A 19 25.85 8.26 4.21
C GLU A 19 26.09 9.52 5.04
N ARG A 20 26.39 9.32 6.33
CA ARG A 20 26.71 10.44 7.21
C ARG A 20 28.03 11.08 6.78
N THR A 21 27.98 12.34 6.39
CA THR A 21 29.14 13.09 5.89
C THR A 21 29.58 14.12 6.93
N ARG A 22 30.82 14.01 7.40
CA ARG A 22 31.43 14.98 8.31
C ARG A 22 32.06 16.12 7.53
N VAL A 23 31.80 17.35 7.96
CA VAL A 23 32.37 18.57 7.38
C VAL A 23 33.64 18.93 8.17
N PRO A 24 34.80 19.01 7.52
CA PRO A 24 36.04 19.39 8.21
C PRO A 24 35.97 20.87 8.63
N GLY A 25 36.01 21.14 9.94
CA GLY A 25 36.22 22.48 10.45
C GLY A 25 37.64 22.93 10.12
N SER A 26 37.81 24.14 9.55
CA SER A 26 39.09 24.82 9.22
C SER A 26 39.64 24.79 7.77
N SER A 27 38.86 24.46 6.74
CA SER A 27 39.36 24.57 5.34
C SER A 27 39.38 25.99 4.75
N GLY A 28 39.33 27.06 5.56
CA GLY A 28 39.33 28.46 5.11
C GLY A 28 38.06 28.92 4.36
N ARG A 29 37.10 28.01 4.10
CA ARG A 29 35.80 28.30 3.50
C ARG A 29 34.79 28.67 4.59
N SER A 30 34.04 29.76 4.38
CA SER A 30 32.99 30.21 5.30
C SER A 30 31.72 29.35 5.27
N ARG A 31 31.54 28.56 4.19
CA ARG A 31 30.38 27.69 3.96
C ARG A 31 30.79 26.39 3.30
N HIS A 32 30.06 25.33 3.61
CA HIS A 32 30.12 24.05 2.91
C HIS A 32 28.83 23.80 2.15
N SER A 33 28.92 23.41 0.89
CA SER A 33 27.77 23.08 0.05
C SER A 33 27.85 21.63 -0.40
N ALA A 34 26.75 20.90 -0.24
CA ALA A 34 26.56 19.54 -0.72
C ALA A 34 25.42 19.50 -1.74
N TYR A 35 25.58 18.74 -2.81
CA TYR A 35 24.59 18.57 -3.88
C TYR A 35 24.23 17.09 -4.01
N PHE A 36 22.93 16.81 -4.12
CA PHE A 36 22.39 15.45 -4.18
C PHE A 36 21.86 15.18 -5.59
N GLN A 37 22.56 14.30 -6.29
CA GLN A 37 22.17 13.88 -7.64
C GLN A 37 21.36 12.59 -7.55
N TYR A 38 20.08 12.67 -7.95
CA TYR A 38 19.15 11.53 -7.93
C TYR A 38 19.37 10.60 -9.13
N SER A 39 19.04 9.32 -8.95
CA SER A 39 19.13 8.31 -10.00
C SER A 39 18.11 8.46 -11.14
N SER A 40 17.05 9.25 -10.92
CA SER A 40 15.94 9.45 -11.85
C SER A 40 16.02 10.81 -12.55
N GLU A 41 15.54 10.88 -13.80
CA GLU A 41 15.43 12.15 -14.52
C GLU A 41 14.43 13.10 -13.86
N GLU A 42 14.63 14.41 -14.01
CA GLU A 42 13.81 15.45 -13.36
C GLU A 42 12.31 15.28 -13.62
N LYS A 43 11.92 15.02 -14.88
CA LYS A 43 10.51 14.78 -15.24
C LYS A 43 9.92 13.57 -14.53
N GLN A 44 10.69 12.49 -14.42
CA GLN A 44 10.27 11.26 -13.76
C GLN A 44 10.19 11.46 -12.23
N LEU A 45 11.17 12.16 -11.65
CA LEU A 45 11.22 12.47 -10.23
C LEU A 45 10.01 13.30 -9.79
N MET A 46 9.69 14.36 -10.54
CA MET A 46 8.51 15.18 -10.28
C MET A 46 7.20 14.42 -10.51
N ALA A 47 7.16 13.54 -11.52
CA ALA A 47 6.01 12.67 -11.71
C ALA A 47 5.82 11.73 -10.51
N ILE A 48 6.87 11.11 -9.96
CA ILE A 48 6.72 10.23 -8.79
C ILE A 48 6.20 11.03 -7.59
N ILE A 49 6.82 12.18 -7.26
CA ILE A 49 6.41 13.00 -6.11
C ILE A 49 4.97 13.50 -6.25
N GLY A 50 4.61 14.02 -7.43
CA GLY A 50 3.28 14.56 -7.69
C GLY A 50 2.19 13.49 -7.70
N GLN A 51 2.52 12.27 -8.14
CA GLN A 51 1.58 11.15 -8.21
C GLN A 51 1.47 10.37 -6.91
N SER A 52 2.45 10.47 -6.01
CA SER A 52 2.38 9.79 -4.73
C SER A 52 1.47 10.50 -3.74
N GLU A 53 0.84 9.71 -2.88
CA GLU A 53 -0.02 10.20 -1.81
C GLU A 53 0.82 10.97 -0.79
N ASN A 54 1.87 10.32 -0.29
CA ASN A 54 2.85 10.92 0.59
C ASN A 54 4.26 10.67 0.08
N CYS A 55 5.13 11.62 0.38
CA CYS A 55 6.57 11.45 0.25
C CYS A 55 7.23 11.90 1.54
N GLU A 56 8.28 11.21 1.93
CA GLU A 56 9.12 11.55 3.07
C GLU A 56 10.60 11.50 2.69
N GLN A 57 11.40 12.32 3.35
CA GLN A 57 12.84 12.26 3.26
C GLN A 57 13.48 12.60 4.61
N GLU A 58 14.41 11.78 5.07
CA GLU A 58 15.16 12.04 6.30
C GLU A 58 16.18 13.16 6.08
N LEU A 59 16.19 14.15 6.98
CA LEU A 59 17.22 15.16 7.06
C LEU A 59 17.72 15.24 8.50
N SER A 60 19.03 15.06 8.69
CA SER A 60 19.68 15.21 9.99
C SER A 60 20.93 16.07 9.92
N TYR A 61 21.08 16.89 10.96
CA TYR A 61 22.23 17.73 11.20
C TYR A 61 22.79 17.42 12.58
N HIS A 62 24.09 17.12 12.60
CA HIS A 62 24.87 16.96 13.80
C HIS A 62 25.83 18.11 13.92
N CYS A 63 25.90 18.70 15.10
CA CYS A 63 26.66 19.91 15.34
C CYS A 63 27.48 19.77 16.61
N ARG A 64 28.61 20.46 16.59
CA ARG A 64 29.41 20.79 17.74
C ARG A 64 29.87 22.21 17.51
N LYS A 65 29.42 23.16 18.33
CA LYS A 65 29.76 24.57 18.14
C LYS A 65 29.42 25.11 16.74
N SER A 66 28.36 24.58 16.13
CA SER A 66 27.95 24.89 14.76
C SER A 66 26.46 25.13 14.72
N ARG A 67 26.05 26.39 14.63
CA ARG A 67 24.65 26.81 14.68
C ARG A 67 23.94 26.61 13.33
N LEU A 68 22.65 26.33 13.39
CA LEU A 68 21.77 26.20 12.23
C LEU A 68 21.14 27.55 11.89
N LEU A 69 20.40 28.11 12.83
CA LEU A 69 19.66 29.35 12.71
C LEU A 69 20.41 30.44 13.48
N ASN A 70 20.34 31.69 13.00
CA ASN A 70 21.18 32.77 13.51
C ASN A 70 20.58 33.42 14.75
N THR A 71 19.36 33.94 14.62
CA THR A 71 18.49 34.56 15.64
C THR A 71 17.05 34.59 15.08
N PRO A 72 16.00 34.93 15.86
CA PRO A 72 14.60 34.97 15.36
C PRO A 72 14.41 35.82 14.08
N GLU A 73 15.26 36.83 13.87
CA GLU A 73 15.16 37.81 12.78
C GLU A 73 16.36 37.79 11.80
N GLY A 74 17.45 37.09 12.13
CA GLY A 74 18.66 37.01 11.30
C GLY A 74 18.56 35.99 10.16
N SER A 75 19.33 36.19 9.09
CA SER A 75 19.49 35.15 8.04
C SER A 75 20.12 33.89 8.65
N PRO A 76 19.60 32.69 8.36
CA PRO A 76 20.11 31.45 8.94
C PRO A 76 21.55 31.20 8.49
N PHE A 77 22.33 30.52 9.35
CA PHE A 77 23.68 30.11 8.98
C PHE A 77 23.64 28.95 7.97
N SER A 78 22.70 28.03 8.18
CA SER A 78 22.55 26.81 7.39
C SER A 78 21.13 26.66 6.87
N TRP A 79 20.98 26.21 5.63
CA TRP A 79 19.69 25.95 4.99
C TRP A 79 19.83 24.82 3.97
N TRP A 80 18.71 24.25 3.56
CA TRP A 80 18.66 23.28 2.47
C TRP A 80 17.83 23.83 1.31
N VAL A 81 17.99 23.25 0.13
CA VAL A 81 17.25 23.62 -1.08
C VAL A 81 16.53 22.39 -1.59
N GLY A 82 15.24 22.53 -1.88
CA GLY A 82 14.44 21.43 -2.42
C GLY A 82 13.14 21.88 -3.07
N GLY A 83 12.45 20.94 -3.70
CA GLY A 83 11.28 21.18 -4.53
C GLY A 83 11.53 20.95 -6.02
N PRO A 84 10.60 21.33 -6.90
CA PRO A 84 10.72 21.15 -8.35
C PRO A 84 11.83 22.00 -8.97
N GLY A 85 12.42 21.51 -10.07
CA GLY A 85 13.44 22.25 -10.83
C GLY A 85 14.71 22.49 -10.02
N GLU A 86 15.14 23.74 -9.86
CA GLU A 86 16.30 24.08 -9.03
C GLU A 86 16.00 24.04 -7.52
N GLY A 87 14.72 24.01 -7.14
CA GLY A 87 14.26 24.04 -5.75
C GLY A 87 14.33 25.42 -5.10
N GLY A 88 13.57 25.60 -4.02
CA GLY A 88 13.57 26.80 -3.19
C GLY A 88 14.38 26.59 -1.91
N ALA A 89 14.98 27.67 -1.39
CA ALA A 89 15.67 27.64 -0.10
C ALA A 89 14.68 27.44 1.05
N GLN A 90 14.98 26.50 1.93
CA GLN A 90 14.17 26.09 3.06
C GLN A 90 14.93 26.32 4.37
N THR A 91 14.27 26.96 5.33
CA THR A 91 14.87 27.43 6.59
C THR A 91 14.38 26.67 7.83
N TYR A 92 13.61 25.61 7.61
CA TYR A 92 13.17 24.67 8.63
C TYR A 92 13.96 23.37 8.49
N TRP A 93 14.09 22.59 9.56
CA TRP A 93 14.88 21.35 9.55
C TRP A 93 14.00 20.11 9.82
N GLY A 94 14.60 18.92 9.80
CA GLY A 94 13.87 17.65 9.86
C GLY A 94 12.82 17.62 10.98
N GLY A 95 11.59 17.25 10.62
CA GLY A 95 10.43 17.19 11.52
C GLY A 95 9.71 18.51 11.79
N ALA A 96 10.19 19.64 11.26
CA ALA A 96 9.53 20.94 11.39
C ALA A 96 8.64 21.32 10.19
N LEU A 97 7.76 22.30 10.37
CA LEU A 97 6.85 22.80 9.32
C LEU A 97 7.54 23.80 8.38
N PRO A 98 7.18 23.86 7.09
CA PRO A 98 7.68 24.85 6.15
C PRO A 98 7.52 26.29 6.66
N GLY A 99 8.60 27.07 6.58
CA GLY A 99 8.62 28.46 7.02
C GLY A 99 8.65 28.68 8.54
N SER A 100 8.58 27.63 9.35
CA SER A 100 8.62 27.74 10.83
C SER A 100 9.92 28.35 11.36
N ARG A 101 11.04 28.13 10.66
CA ARG A 101 12.40 28.39 11.17
C ARG A 101 12.65 27.67 12.51
N GLN A 102 12.20 26.43 12.62
CA GLN A 102 12.42 25.59 13.80
C GLN A 102 12.93 24.20 13.39
N CYS A 103 13.29 23.42 14.39
CA CYS A 103 13.55 21.99 14.29
C CYS A 103 12.44 21.20 14.99
N SER A 104 12.45 19.86 14.83
CA SER A 104 11.46 18.99 15.48
C SER A 104 11.34 19.22 17.00
N CYS A 105 12.43 19.53 17.70
CA CYS A 105 12.40 19.73 19.15
C CYS A 105 11.74 21.05 19.55
N GLY A 106 11.83 22.09 18.72
CA GLY A 106 11.19 23.40 18.95
C GLY A 106 9.67 23.26 18.92
N LEU A 107 9.14 22.56 17.91
CA LEU A 107 7.70 22.27 17.80
C LEU A 107 7.16 21.39 18.94
N GLN A 108 8.01 20.53 19.51
CA GLN A 108 7.64 19.62 20.60
C GLN A 108 7.95 20.18 22.00
N GLU A 109 8.51 21.40 22.07
CA GLU A 109 8.94 22.06 23.32
C GLU A 109 9.88 21.18 24.18
N ASN A 110 10.75 20.40 23.53
CA ASN A 110 11.63 19.43 24.19
C ASN A 110 13.11 19.54 23.79
N CYS A 111 13.53 20.69 23.26
CA CYS A 111 14.95 20.94 22.96
C CYS A 111 15.82 20.85 24.22
N LEU A 112 17.09 20.50 24.03
CA LEU A 112 18.11 20.41 25.08
C LEU A 112 18.31 21.73 25.84
N ASP A 113 17.94 22.83 25.21
CA ASP A 113 17.96 24.17 25.75
C ASP A 113 16.62 24.86 25.42
N PRO A 114 15.77 25.13 26.41
CA PRO A 114 14.45 25.74 26.17
C PRO A 114 14.51 27.15 25.56
N MET A 115 15.68 27.79 25.51
CA MET A 115 15.85 29.11 24.89
C MET A 115 15.99 29.06 23.36
N TYR A 116 16.11 27.88 22.76
CA TYR A 116 16.39 27.71 21.34
C TYR A 116 15.41 26.73 20.68
N ASP A 117 15.04 27.01 19.43
CA ASP A 117 14.10 26.20 18.65
C ASP A 117 14.76 25.01 17.91
N CYS A 118 16.08 24.89 18.06
CA CYS A 118 16.92 23.81 17.53
C CYS A 118 18.06 23.50 18.52
N ASN A 119 18.39 22.23 18.68
CA ASN A 119 19.45 21.82 19.60
C ASN A 119 20.82 22.39 19.21
N CYS A 120 21.07 22.54 17.91
CA CYS A 120 22.33 23.06 17.39
C CYS A 120 22.54 24.56 17.58
N ASP A 121 21.48 25.32 17.85
CA ASP A 121 21.59 26.77 18.04
C ASP A 121 22.08 27.15 19.44
N ALA A 122 22.04 26.21 20.39
CA ALA A 122 22.59 26.37 21.74
C ALA A 122 24.14 26.42 21.79
N ASP A 123 24.82 26.31 20.65
CA ASP A 123 26.26 26.49 20.48
C ASP A 123 27.17 25.67 21.42
N ARG A 124 26.77 24.42 21.72
CA ARG A 124 27.42 23.58 22.74
C ARG A 124 28.72 22.93 22.26
N MET A 125 29.58 22.59 23.23
CA MET A 125 30.85 21.88 22.99
C MET A 125 30.67 20.37 22.82
N GLU A 126 29.55 19.83 23.30
CA GLU A 126 29.08 18.46 23.08
C GLU A 126 28.39 18.34 21.73
N TRP A 127 28.31 17.11 21.22
CA TRP A 127 27.54 16.85 20.00
C TRP A 127 26.04 16.94 20.28
N ALA A 128 25.36 17.78 19.51
CA ALA A 128 23.91 17.85 19.45
C ALA A 128 23.41 17.41 18.07
N ILE A 129 22.11 17.12 17.98
CA ILE A 129 21.46 16.64 16.77
C ILE A 129 20.09 17.30 16.60
N ASP A 130 19.81 17.71 15.37
CA ASP A 130 18.48 18.06 14.90
C ASP A 130 18.16 17.14 13.71
N SER A 131 17.17 16.27 13.88
CA SER A 131 16.81 15.24 12.89
C SER A 131 15.31 15.08 12.79
N GLY A 132 14.82 14.70 11.61
CA GLY A 132 13.44 14.29 11.41
C GLY A 132 13.11 14.06 9.95
N LEU A 133 11.85 13.73 9.69
CA LEU A 133 11.31 13.54 8.35
C LEU A 133 10.81 14.86 7.78
N LEU A 134 11.13 15.11 6.52
CA LEU A 134 10.53 16.12 5.67
C LEU A 134 9.37 15.47 4.92
N THR A 135 8.14 15.93 5.10
CA THR A 135 6.94 15.29 4.54
C THR A 135 6.16 16.18 3.55
N HIS A 136 6.55 17.44 3.40
CA HIS A 136 5.89 18.40 2.53
C HIS A 136 6.37 18.27 1.08
N LYS A 137 5.54 17.65 0.24
CA LYS A 137 5.86 17.27 -1.15
C LYS A 137 6.33 18.46 -1.99
N GLU A 138 5.79 19.66 -1.75
CA GLU A 138 6.13 20.90 -2.48
C GLU A 138 7.58 21.32 -2.28
N SER A 139 8.19 20.91 -1.16
CA SER A 139 9.58 21.20 -0.81
C SER A 139 10.53 20.03 -1.06
N LEU A 140 10.02 18.85 -1.44
CA LEU A 140 10.82 17.67 -1.75
C LEU A 140 11.14 17.60 -3.25
N PRO A 141 12.25 16.97 -3.64
CA PRO A 141 13.27 16.36 -2.79
C PRO A 141 14.33 17.35 -2.30
N VAL A 142 15.15 16.96 -1.32
CA VAL A 142 16.35 17.70 -0.91
C VAL A 142 17.38 17.63 -2.04
N ARG A 143 17.71 18.77 -2.65
CA ARG A 143 18.66 18.89 -3.78
C ARG A 143 20.03 19.34 -3.37
N SER A 144 20.11 20.26 -2.41
CA SER A 144 21.37 20.72 -1.88
C SER A 144 21.25 21.19 -0.45
N LEU A 145 22.39 21.30 0.21
CA LEU A 145 22.50 21.66 1.62
C LEU A 145 23.67 22.62 1.78
N VAL A 146 23.43 23.75 2.44
CA VAL A 146 24.43 24.79 2.72
C VAL A 146 24.61 24.86 4.22
N LEU A 147 25.83 24.57 4.68
CA LEU A 147 26.22 24.61 6.09
C LEU A 147 27.11 25.81 6.36
N GLY A 148 26.61 26.69 7.22
CA GLY A 148 27.33 27.82 7.79
C GLY A 148 27.85 27.54 9.19
N ASP A 149 28.53 28.55 9.76
CA ASP A 149 29.12 28.52 11.11
C ASP A 149 30.23 27.48 11.34
N ILE A 150 30.73 26.84 10.29
CA ILE A 150 31.81 25.83 10.32
C ILE A 150 33.25 26.39 10.33
N GLN A 151 33.39 27.72 10.21
CA GLN A 151 34.70 28.37 10.11
C GLN A 151 35.33 28.67 11.47
N ARG A 152 34.52 28.73 12.54
CA ARG A 152 34.98 29.08 13.88
C ARG A 152 35.80 27.95 14.49
N ALA A 153 36.79 28.31 15.32
CA ALA A 153 37.60 27.34 16.04
C ALA A 153 36.72 26.42 16.93
N GLY A 154 36.88 25.11 16.75
CA GLY A 154 36.09 24.08 17.44
C GLY A 154 34.70 23.84 16.87
N SER A 155 34.31 24.53 15.80
CA SER A 155 33.07 24.24 15.08
C SER A 155 33.24 23.01 14.19
N GLU A 156 32.36 22.04 14.38
CA GLU A 156 32.30 20.83 13.59
C GLU A 156 30.85 20.51 13.26
N ALA A 157 30.62 20.02 12.05
CA ALA A 157 29.30 19.63 11.59
C ALA A 157 29.37 18.28 10.87
N ALA A 158 28.26 17.56 10.90
CA ALA A 158 28.01 16.43 10.01
C ALA A 158 26.55 16.42 9.61
N TYR A 159 26.25 15.94 8.41
CA TYR A 159 24.88 15.84 7.91
C TYR A 159 24.61 14.44 7.34
N ARG A 160 23.34 14.09 7.26
CA ARG A 160 22.85 12.93 6.51
C ARG A 160 21.51 13.28 5.90
N VAL A 161 21.38 12.98 4.61
CA VAL A 161 20.15 13.07 3.83
C VAL A 161 19.80 11.66 3.39
N GLY A 162 18.63 11.17 3.81
CA GLY A 162 18.15 9.85 3.42
C GLY A 162 17.62 9.85 1.99
N PRO A 163 17.36 8.65 1.41
CA PRO A 163 16.70 8.57 0.11
C PRO A 163 15.29 9.19 0.18
N LEU A 164 14.80 9.68 -0.97
CA LEU A 164 13.40 10.09 -1.09
C LEU A 164 12.54 8.82 -1.10
N ARG A 165 11.54 8.75 -0.23
CA ARG A 165 10.61 7.64 -0.15
C ARG A 165 9.20 8.16 -0.42
N CYS A 166 8.52 7.59 -1.40
CA CYS A 166 7.14 7.94 -1.72
C CYS A 166 6.26 6.70 -1.73
N HIS A 167 5.01 6.81 -1.29
CA HIS A 167 4.05 5.72 -1.35
C HIS A 167 2.70 6.18 -1.89
N GLY A 168 1.89 5.21 -2.30
CA GLY A 168 0.58 5.45 -2.88
C GLY A 168 0.64 5.98 -4.32
N ASP A 169 -0.53 5.97 -4.96
CA ASP A 169 -0.75 6.52 -6.29
C ASP A 169 -2.07 7.31 -6.27
N ASN A 170 -1.95 8.63 -6.09
CA ASN A 170 -3.08 9.55 -6.12
C ASN A 170 -3.81 9.48 -7.46
N ASN A 171 -3.15 9.17 -8.58
CA ASN A 171 -3.85 9.12 -9.86
C ASN A 171 -4.72 7.88 -9.99
N PHE A 172 -4.19 6.71 -9.62
CA PHE A 172 -4.90 5.44 -9.80
C PHE A 172 -6.22 5.40 -9.02
N TRP A 173 -6.23 5.96 -7.81
CA TRP A 173 -7.39 5.99 -6.93
C TRP A 173 -8.28 7.21 -7.07
N ASN A 174 -7.80 8.27 -7.74
CA ASN A 174 -8.58 9.47 -8.03
C ASN A 174 -9.74 9.14 -8.97
N ALA A 175 -10.88 8.83 -8.35
CA ALA A 175 -12.09 8.37 -8.99
C ALA A 175 -13.33 9.03 -8.37
N ALA A 176 -14.37 9.15 -9.17
CA ALA A 176 -15.69 9.60 -8.73
C ALA A 176 -16.76 8.64 -9.24
N PHE A 177 -17.69 8.30 -8.35
CA PHE A 177 -18.85 7.48 -8.64
C PHE A 177 -20.11 8.35 -8.74
N PHE A 178 -20.72 8.35 -9.93
CA PHE A 178 -21.93 9.09 -10.28
C PHE A 178 -23.14 8.18 -10.07
N ASP A 179 -23.96 8.49 -9.06
CA ASP A 179 -25.07 7.62 -8.65
C ASP A 179 -26.30 7.74 -9.55
N LYS A 180 -26.50 8.94 -10.12
CA LYS A 180 -27.68 9.38 -10.87
C LYS A 180 -27.26 10.09 -12.15
N GLU A 181 -28.09 10.02 -13.19
CA GLU A 181 -27.88 10.74 -14.47
C GLU A 181 -27.96 12.27 -14.33
N THR A 182 -28.45 12.76 -13.19
CA THR A 182 -28.50 14.20 -12.87
C THR A 182 -27.28 14.68 -12.07
N SER A 183 -26.40 13.76 -11.66
CA SER A 183 -25.18 14.08 -10.92
C SER A 183 -24.07 14.52 -11.87
N TYR A 184 -23.20 15.42 -11.42
CA TYR A 184 -22.06 15.92 -12.19
C TYR A 184 -21.03 16.54 -11.26
N LEU A 185 -19.77 16.52 -11.65
CA LEU A 185 -18.73 17.38 -11.09
C LEU A 185 -18.53 18.59 -12.01
N HIS A 186 -18.01 19.68 -11.46
CA HIS A 186 -17.60 20.81 -12.28
C HIS A 186 -16.25 21.39 -11.86
N PHE A 187 -15.53 21.88 -12.86
CA PHE A 187 -14.18 22.46 -12.76
C PHE A 187 -14.13 23.80 -13.51
N PRO A 188 -13.07 24.61 -13.31
CA PRO A 188 -12.81 25.78 -14.15
C PRO A 188 -12.84 25.44 -15.64
N THR A 189 -13.13 26.45 -16.46
CA THR A 189 -13.20 26.31 -17.92
C THR A 189 -11.93 25.68 -18.50
N PHE A 190 -12.12 24.70 -19.38
CA PHE A 190 -11.02 23.98 -20.01
C PHE A 190 -10.28 24.88 -21.01
N ARG A 191 -8.95 24.99 -20.86
CA ARG A 191 -8.09 25.79 -21.75
C ARG A 191 -7.63 24.92 -22.92
N ALA A 192 -8.39 24.93 -24.02
CA ALA A 192 -8.22 24.02 -25.16
C ALA A 192 -8.18 24.72 -26.53
N GLU A 193 -7.70 25.97 -26.56
CA GLU A 193 -7.87 26.89 -27.69
C GLU A 193 -7.36 26.31 -29.02
N LEU A 194 -6.11 25.85 -29.08
CA LEU A 194 -5.49 25.29 -30.30
C LEU A 194 -5.29 23.76 -30.23
N SER A 195 -5.22 23.21 -29.02
CA SER A 195 -5.03 21.78 -28.80
C SER A 195 -5.73 21.33 -27.52
N ALA A 196 -6.16 20.07 -27.52
CA ALA A 196 -6.73 19.40 -26.35
C ALA A 196 -6.16 17.97 -26.28
N ASP A 197 -5.67 17.56 -25.12
CA ASP A 197 -5.36 16.16 -24.77
C ASP A 197 -6.25 15.78 -23.59
N ILE A 198 -7.08 14.74 -23.77
CA ILE A 198 -8.02 14.26 -22.78
C ILE A 198 -7.83 12.76 -22.61
N SER A 199 -7.61 12.30 -21.38
CA SER A 199 -7.58 10.87 -21.07
C SER A 199 -8.23 10.54 -19.74
N PHE A 200 -8.95 9.42 -19.68
CA PHE A 200 -9.59 8.92 -18.46
C PHE A 200 -9.93 7.43 -18.59
N LEU A 201 -10.25 6.79 -17.47
CA LEU A 201 -10.89 5.48 -17.47
C LEU A 201 -12.34 5.60 -16.97
N PHE A 202 -13.23 4.77 -17.51
CA PHE A 202 -14.62 4.67 -17.04
C PHE A 202 -15.05 3.23 -16.76
N LYS A 203 -16.05 3.06 -15.89
CA LYS A 203 -16.70 1.78 -15.58
C LYS A 203 -18.20 2.00 -15.40
N THR A 204 -19.06 1.23 -16.06
CA THR A 204 -20.51 1.45 -16.01
C THR A 204 -21.34 0.21 -16.37
N THR A 205 -22.60 0.17 -15.92
CA THR A 205 -23.68 -0.67 -16.46
C THR A 205 -24.59 0.08 -17.44
N ALA A 206 -24.51 1.41 -17.48
CA ALA A 206 -25.38 2.25 -18.30
C ALA A 206 -25.05 2.12 -19.79
N SER A 207 -26.07 2.10 -20.64
CA SER A 207 -25.91 2.01 -22.09
C SER A 207 -25.52 3.33 -22.75
N SER A 208 -25.63 4.45 -22.05
CA SER A 208 -25.28 5.77 -22.55
C SER A 208 -25.00 6.75 -21.41
N GLY A 209 -24.34 7.87 -21.72
CA GLY A 209 -24.08 8.96 -20.78
C GLY A 209 -22.95 9.89 -21.22
N VAL A 210 -23.03 11.17 -20.81
CA VAL A 210 -22.00 12.17 -21.10
C VAL A 210 -20.87 12.11 -20.06
N PHE A 211 -19.64 11.87 -20.52
CA PHE A 211 -18.45 11.82 -19.67
C PHE A 211 -17.92 13.21 -19.36
N LEU A 212 -17.88 14.09 -20.37
CA LEU A 212 -17.30 15.43 -20.28
C LEU A 212 -18.05 16.38 -21.21
N GLU A 213 -18.33 17.60 -20.74
CA GLU A 213 -18.90 18.69 -21.54
C GLU A 213 -18.34 20.06 -21.10
N ASN A 214 -17.88 20.85 -22.05
CA ASN A 214 -17.66 22.29 -21.86
C ASN A 214 -18.29 23.05 -23.03
N LEU A 215 -19.07 24.09 -22.72
CA LEU A 215 -19.78 24.90 -23.71
C LEU A 215 -19.12 26.28 -23.88
N GLY A 216 -19.21 26.79 -25.10
CA GLY A 216 -18.99 28.18 -25.48
C GLY A 216 -20.31 28.83 -25.92
N ILE A 217 -20.23 29.92 -26.67
CA ILE A 217 -21.43 30.59 -27.23
C ILE A 217 -22.00 29.78 -28.41
N LYS A 218 -21.11 29.35 -29.31
CA LYS A 218 -21.39 28.45 -30.45
C LYS A 218 -20.60 27.16 -30.30
N ASP A 219 -19.36 27.32 -29.84
CA ASP A 219 -18.38 26.28 -29.65
C ASP A 219 -18.75 25.31 -28.53
N PHE A 220 -18.29 24.07 -28.64
CA PHE A 220 -18.34 23.12 -27.53
C PHE A 220 -17.29 22.03 -27.70
N ILE A 221 -17.05 21.29 -26.62
CA ILE A 221 -16.31 20.04 -26.62
C ILE A 221 -17.03 19.04 -25.72
N ARG A 222 -17.26 17.82 -26.22
CA ARG A 222 -17.99 16.76 -25.52
C ARG A 222 -17.44 15.38 -25.84
N ILE A 223 -17.38 14.52 -24.81
CA ILE A 223 -17.15 13.08 -24.96
C ILE A 223 -18.32 12.34 -24.29
N GLU A 224 -18.95 11.41 -25.01
CA GLU A 224 -20.11 10.68 -24.52
C GLU A 224 -20.14 9.21 -24.99
N LEU A 225 -20.68 8.34 -24.14
CA LEU A 225 -21.10 7.00 -24.52
C LEU A 225 -22.50 7.12 -25.12
N ILE A 226 -22.63 6.89 -26.43
CA ILE A 226 -23.92 7.07 -27.12
C ILE A 226 -24.75 5.78 -27.15
N THR A 227 -24.08 4.63 -27.19
CA THR A 227 -24.66 3.30 -27.04
C THR A 227 -23.73 2.46 -26.17
N SER A 228 -24.18 1.27 -25.75
CA SER A 228 -23.36 0.37 -24.95
C SER A 228 -22.06 -0.05 -25.65
N SER A 229 -21.86 0.26 -26.93
CA SER A 229 -20.68 -0.15 -27.70
C SER A 229 -20.04 1.00 -28.49
N GLU A 230 -20.46 2.26 -28.31
CA GLU A 230 -19.97 3.36 -29.14
C GLU A 230 -19.69 4.61 -28.31
N VAL A 231 -18.45 5.11 -28.43
CA VAL A 231 -18.00 6.36 -27.80
C VAL A 231 -17.84 7.42 -28.90
N LEU A 232 -18.35 8.62 -28.61
CA LEU A 232 -18.31 9.78 -29.49
C LEU A 232 -17.51 10.90 -28.84
N PHE A 233 -16.54 11.42 -29.58
CA PHE A 233 -15.88 12.69 -29.32
C PHE A 233 -16.40 13.73 -30.31
N SER A 234 -17.02 14.80 -29.82
CA SER A 234 -17.58 15.87 -30.64
C SER A 234 -17.06 17.23 -30.21
N LEU A 235 -16.77 18.10 -31.17
CA LEU A 235 -16.40 19.49 -30.93
C LEU A 235 -16.92 20.42 -32.03
N ASP A 236 -17.15 21.68 -31.71
CA ASP A 236 -17.50 22.74 -32.67
C ASP A 236 -16.62 23.96 -32.38
N VAL A 237 -16.00 24.50 -33.43
CA VAL A 237 -15.12 25.70 -33.38
C VAL A 237 -15.73 26.88 -34.14
N GLY A 238 -17.05 26.84 -34.39
CA GLY A 238 -17.84 27.90 -35.01
C GLY A 238 -18.31 27.60 -36.43
N ASN A 239 -17.89 26.48 -37.02
CA ASN A 239 -18.22 26.03 -38.37
C ASN A 239 -19.08 24.76 -38.41
N GLY A 240 -19.55 24.30 -37.25
CA GLY A 240 -20.37 23.11 -37.11
C GLY A 240 -19.64 21.95 -36.42
N PRO A 241 -20.38 20.92 -35.99
CA PRO A 241 -19.82 19.85 -35.18
C PRO A 241 -18.94 18.89 -35.99
N LEU A 242 -17.69 18.72 -35.55
CA LEU A 242 -16.79 17.65 -35.94
C LEU A 242 -16.98 16.46 -34.99
N GLU A 243 -17.20 15.27 -35.54
CA GLU A 243 -17.46 14.04 -34.77
C GLU A 243 -16.47 12.91 -35.09
N VAL A 244 -15.84 12.37 -34.05
CA VAL A 244 -14.97 11.20 -34.10
C VAL A 244 -15.59 10.06 -33.29
N ARG A 245 -15.83 8.91 -33.92
CA ARG A 245 -16.56 7.78 -33.33
C ARG A 245 -15.69 6.54 -33.28
N VAL A 246 -15.71 5.83 -32.16
CA VAL A 246 -15.11 4.49 -32.01
C VAL A 246 -16.20 3.51 -31.60
N ARG A 247 -16.38 2.46 -32.41
CA ARG A 247 -17.32 1.38 -32.15
C ARG A 247 -16.58 0.12 -31.68
N SER A 248 -16.89 -0.31 -30.47
CA SER A 248 -16.39 -1.55 -29.89
C SER A 248 -17.18 -2.76 -30.40
N PRO A 249 -16.52 -3.90 -30.68
CA PRO A 249 -17.22 -5.15 -31.01
C PRO A 249 -17.95 -5.78 -29.82
N ARG A 250 -17.62 -5.35 -28.58
CA ARG A 250 -18.25 -5.82 -27.35
C ARG A 250 -18.84 -4.64 -26.57
N PRO A 251 -19.93 -4.84 -25.80
CA PRO A 251 -20.45 -3.79 -24.94
C PRO A 251 -19.38 -3.31 -23.93
N LEU A 252 -19.26 -2.00 -23.78
CA LEU A 252 -18.41 -1.27 -22.84
C LEU A 252 -19.10 -0.97 -21.50
N ASN A 253 -20.36 -1.40 -21.35
CA ASN A 253 -21.13 -1.29 -20.12
C ASN A 253 -21.12 -2.61 -19.31
N ASP A 254 -19.95 -3.24 -19.25
CA ASP A 254 -19.75 -4.59 -18.72
C ASP A 254 -19.22 -4.60 -17.27
N GLU A 255 -19.32 -3.47 -16.56
CA GLU A 255 -18.77 -3.26 -15.22
C GLU A 255 -17.25 -3.48 -15.10
N ARG A 256 -16.51 -3.29 -16.20
CA ARG A 256 -15.04 -3.25 -16.20
C ARG A 256 -14.52 -1.87 -16.58
N TRP A 257 -13.25 -1.64 -16.27
CA TRP A 257 -12.58 -0.39 -16.61
C TRP A 257 -12.23 -0.36 -18.10
N HIS A 258 -12.61 0.72 -18.75
CA HIS A 258 -12.28 1.02 -20.14
C HIS A 258 -11.50 2.33 -20.23
N SER A 259 -10.48 2.39 -21.07
CA SER A 259 -9.65 3.58 -21.28
C SER A 259 -10.17 4.40 -22.45
N VAL A 260 -10.27 5.71 -22.29
CA VAL A 260 -10.60 6.66 -23.37
C VAL A 260 -9.47 7.67 -23.49
N ARG A 261 -9.01 7.89 -24.72
CA ARG A 261 -8.07 8.96 -25.07
C ARG A 261 -8.60 9.72 -26.27
N ALA A 262 -8.66 11.04 -26.15
CA ALA A 262 -9.06 11.92 -27.23
C ALA A 262 -8.08 13.06 -27.32
N GLU A 263 -7.63 13.38 -28.53
CA GLU A 263 -6.79 14.53 -28.77
C GLU A 263 -7.33 15.32 -29.95
N ARG A 264 -7.09 16.63 -29.91
CA ARG A 264 -7.38 17.55 -31.00
C ARG A 264 -6.21 18.50 -31.15
N ASN A 265 -5.81 18.74 -32.39
CA ASN A 265 -4.90 19.81 -32.77
C ASN A 265 -5.50 20.62 -33.94
N VAL A 266 -4.73 21.51 -34.55
CA VAL A 266 -5.21 22.37 -35.64
C VAL A 266 -5.42 21.63 -36.98
N LYS A 267 -4.91 20.40 -37.12
CA LYS A 267 -4.99 19.60 -38.35
C LYS A 267 -5.98 18.45 -38.25
N GLU A 268 -6.12 17.85 -37.07
CA GLU A 268 -6.94 16.66 -36.89
C GLU A 268 -7.43 16.52 -35.44
N ALA A 269 -8.48 15.71 -35.29
CA ALA A 269 -8.98 15.19 -34.03
C ALA A 269 -9.02 13.66 -34.09
N TRP A 270 -8.64 13.01 -32.98
CA TRP A 270 -8.67 11.55 -32.89
C TRP A 270 -9.24 11.05 -31.56
N LEU A 271 -9.75 9.81 -31.60
CA LEU A 271 -10.32 9.11 -30.46
C LEU A 271 -9.83 7.67 -30.44
N SER A 272 -9.44 7.18 -29.26
CA SER A 272 -9.08 5.80 -28.99
C SER A 272 -9.83 5.31 -27.76
N VAL A 273 -10.35 4.08 -27.84
CA VAL A 273 -11.01 3.39 -26.74
C VAL A 273 -10.32 2.04 -26.53
N ASP A 274 -9.86 1.78 -25.33
CA ASP A 274 -9.03 0.62 -24.97
C ASP A 274 -7.84 0.46 -25.92
N THR A 275 -7.72 -0.71 -26.56
CA THR A 275 -6.73 -1.00 -27.59
C THR A 275 -7.36 -1.16 -28.96
N LEU A 276 -8.53 -0.56 -29.17
CA LEU A 276 -9.17 -0.50 -30.48
C LEU A 276 -8.39 0.44 -31.41
N PRO A 277 -8.48 0.25 -32.73
CA PRO A 277 -7.86 1.16 -33.70
C PRO A 277 -8.28 2.61 -33.46
N VAL A 278 -7.31 3.52 -33.56
CA VAL A 278 -7.56 4.96 -33.43
C VAL A 278 -8.45 5.43 -34.57
N ALA A 279 -9.52 6.16 -34.24
CA ALA A 279 -10.35 6.85 -35.21
C ALA A 279 -9.87 8.30 -35.33
N THR A 280 -9.71 8.79 -36.55
CA THR A 280 -9.19 10.15 -36.83
C THR A 280 -10.10 10.87 -37.80
N ARG A 281 -10.21 12.20 -37.64
CA ARG A 281 -10.87 13.12 -38.57
C ARG A 281 -10.02 14.36 -38.76
N GLU A 282 -9.85 14.76 -40.01
CA GLU A 282 -9.18 16.01 -40.37
C GLU A 282 -10.02 17.21 -39.95
N ALA A 283 -9.35 18.29 -39.56
CA ALA A 283 -9.96 19.56 -39.25
C ALA A 283 -10.46 20.22 -40.55
N PRO A 284 -11.62 20.91 -40.54
CA PRO A 284 -12.10 21.63 -41.71
C PRO A 284 -11.13 22.74 -42.18
N ASP A 285 -11.03 22.97 -43.49
CA ASP A 285 -10.07 23.88 -44.15
C ASP A 285 -10.33 25.38 -43.90
N ASP A 286 -11.45 25.72 -43.29
CA ASP A 286 -12.05 27.06 -43.18
C ASP A 286 -11.39 27.98 -42.13
N GLY A 287 -10.21 27.63 -41.62
CA GLY A 287 -9.35 28.50 -40.82
C GLY A 287 -9.83 28.79 -39.39
N HIS A 288 -11.02 28.30 -39.01
CA HIS A 288 -11.53 28.33 -37.65
C HIS A 288 -10.79 27.31 -36.77
N ALA A 289 -9.72 27.75 -36.11
CA ALA A 289 -8.87 26.89 -35.29
C ALA A 289 -8.99 27.16 -33.78
N HIS A 290 -9.67 28.21 -33.35
CA HIS A 290 -9.73 28.60 -31.94
C HIS A 290 -11.01 28.07 -31.30
N LEU A 291 -10.88 27.18 -30.32
CA LEU A 291 -12.00 26.68 -29.52
C LEU A 291 -12.25 27.61 -28.33
N GLN A 292 -13.33 28.39 -28.38
CA GLN A 292 -13.68 29.41 -27.38
C GLN A 292 -14.72 28.92 -26.39
N LEU A 293 -14.26 28.37 -25.28
CA LEU A 293 -15.09 27.87 -24.18
C LEU A 293 -15.28 28.96 -23.11
N ASN A 294 -16.49 29.08 -22.56
CA ASN A 294 -16.81 30.09 -21.53
C ASN A 294 -17.60 29.54 -20.33
N SER A 295 -18.19 28.35 -20.44
CA SER A 295 -18.87 27.70 -19.32
C SER A 295 -17.85 27.03 -18.39
N LEU A 296 -18.33 26.63 -17.21
CA LEU A 296 -17.63 25.64 -16.40
C LEU A 296 -17.52 24.31 -17.18
N LEU A 297 -16.48 23.54 -16.86
CA LEU A 297 -16.32 22.19 -17.36
C LEU A 297 -17.16 21.23 -16.51
N PHE A 298 -18.00 20.42 -17.14
CA PHE A 298 -18.83 19.40 -16.49
C PHE A 298 -18.27 17.99 -16.73
N ILE A 299 -18.15 17.20 -15.67
CA ILE A 299 -17.70 15.81 -15.70
C ILE A 299 -18.81 14.90 -15.18
N GLY A 300 -19.08 13.81 -15.91
CA GLY A 300 -20.13 12.84 -15.62
C GLY A 300 -21.56 13.37 -15.82
N GLY A 301 -21.73 14.56 -16.39
CA GLY A 301 -23.03 15.15 -16.65
C GLY A 301 -22.94 16.39 -17.54
N THR A 302 -24.08 17.08 -17.67
CA THR A 302 -24.23 18.25 -18.54
C THR A 302 -24.74 19.45 -17.75
N ALA A 303 -24.57 20.65 -18.29
CA ALA A 303 -25.14 21.87 -17.69
C ALA A 303 -26.68 21.77 -17.54
N SER A 304 -27.33 21.07 -18.47
CA SER A 304 -28.78 20.83 -18.46
C SER A 304 -29.26 19.79 -17.45
N ARG A 305 -28.34 19.04 -16.81
CA ARG A 305 -28.63 17.87 -15.95
C ARG A 305 -29.46 16.78 -16.64
N GLN A 306 -29.34 16.69 -17.96
CA GLN A 306 -29.93 15.63 -18.78
C GLN A 306 -28.82 14.76 -19.34
N ARG A 307 -29.10 13.46 -19.53
CA ARG A 307 -28.18 12.49 -20.16
C ARG A 307 -26.82 12.33 -19.45
N GLY A 308 -26.75 12.57 -18.14
CA GLY A 308 -25.50 12.39 -17.40
C GLY A 308 -25.10 10.93 -17.27
N PHE A 309 -23.83 10.73 -16.99
CA PHE A 309 -23.22 9.41 -16.85
C PHE A 309 -23.54 8.81 -15.48
N ARG A 310 -23.80 7.50 -15.45
CA ARG A 310 -23.86 6.70 -14.23
C ARG A 310 -22.74 5.68 -14.24
N GLY A 311 -21.97 5.60 -13.16
CA GLY A 311 -20.80 4.73 -13.09
C GLY A 311 -19.61 5.45 -12.48
N CYS A 312 -18.41 4.99 -12.79
CA CYS A 312 -17.17 5.57 -12.29
C CYS A 312 -16.36 6.21 -13.41
N ILE A 313 -15.74 7.35 -13.11
CA ILE A 313 -14.66 7.94 -13.91
C ILE A 313 -13.43 8.02 -13.00
N ARG A 314 -12.25 7.66 -13.51
CA ARG A 314 -10.98 7.80 -12.78
C ARG A 314 -9.86 8.31 -13.67
N THR A 315 -8.76 8.71 -13.03
CA THR A 315 -7.51 9.15 -13.69
C THR A 315 -7.75 10.20 -14.78
N LEU A 316 -8.71 11.12 -14.60
CA LEU A 316 -9.04 12.12 -15.60
C LEU A 316 -7.91 13.15 -15.72
N ARG A 317 -7.34 13.24 -16.93
CA ARG A 317 -6.29 14.18 -17.29
C ARG A 317 -6.74 15.05 -18.44
N LEU A 318 -6.41 16.34 -18.33
CA LEU A 318 -6.64 17.36 -19.35
C LEU A 318 -5.33 18.11 -19.60
N ASN A 319 -4.82 18.09 -20.82
CA ASN A 319 -3.54 18.71 -21.22
C ASN A 319 -2.37 18.33 -20.30
N GLY A 320 -2.34 17.08 -19.83
CA GLY A 320 -1.31 16.57 -18.91
C GLY A 320 -1.57 16.85 -17.42
N GLU A 321 -2.54 17.69 -17.06
CA GLU A 321 -2.93 17.95 -15.67
C GLU A 321 -3.99 16.95 -15.20
N THR A 322 -3.77 16.28 -14.07
CA THR A 322 -4.78 15.42 -13.43
C THR A 322 -5.77 16.29 -12.66
N LEU A 323 -7.08 16.13 -12.94
CA LEU A 323 -8.13 16.78 -12.14
C LEU A 323 -8.46 15.95 -10.90
N ASP A 324 -8.49 16.57 -9.72
CA ASP A 324 -8.87 15.90 -8.46
C ASP A 324 -10.39 15.68 -8.39
N LEU A 325 -10.83 14.50 -8.83
CA LEU A 325 -12.23 14.08 -8.81
C LEU A 325 -12.70 13.74 -7.40
N GLU A 326 -11.83 13.20 -6.55
CA GLU A 326 -12.17 12.73 -5.21
C GLU A 326 -12.52 13.90 -4.28
N GLU A 327 -11.65 14.91 -4.27
CA GLU A 327 -11.86 16.15 -3.51
C GLU A 327 -13.16 16.83 -3.94
N ARG A 328 -13.39 16.89 -5.26
CA ARG A 328 -14.60 17.50 -5.81
C ARG A 328 -15.85 16.68 -5.49
N ALA A 329 -15.78 15.36 -5.55
CA ALA A 329 -16.89 14.47 -5.24
C ALA A 329 -17.32 14.56 -3.77
N ARG A 330 -16.37 14.71 -2.83
CA ARG A 330 -16.67 14.79 -1.40
C ARG A 330 -17.65 15.91 -1.03
N ILE A 331 -17.62 17.01 -1.78
CA ILE A 331 -18.46 18.19 -1.55
C ILE A 331 -19.65 18.29 -2.53
N THR A 332 -19.84 17.32 -3.42
CA THR A 332 -20.86 17.37 -4.47
C THR A 332 -21.97 16.34 -4.22
N PRO A 333 -23.23 16.76 -4.00
CA PRO A 333 -24.35 15.83 -3.82
C PRO A 333 -24.58 14.93 -5.04
N GLY A 334 -24.80 13.63 -4.80
CA GLY A 334 -25.02 12.64 -5.87
C GLY A 334 -23.74 12.11 -6.53
N VAL A 335 -22.57 12.60 -6.11
CA VAL A 335 -21.28 12.03 -6.52
C VAL A 335 -20.55 11.55 -5.26
N ARG A 336 -20.01 10.34 -5.29
CA ARG A 336 -19.24 9.77 -4.18
C ARG A 336 -17.76 9.68 -4.55
N PRO A 337 -16.84 9.98 -3.62
CA PRO A 337 -15.41 9.75 -3.83
C PRO A 337 -15.12 8.24 -3.99
N GLY A 338 -14.17 7.92 -4.86
CA GLY A 338 -13.81 6.55 -5.18
C GLY A 338 -14.78 5.86 -6.15
N CYS A 339 -14.60 4.56 -6.32
CA CYS A 339 -15.46 3.73 -7.15
C CYS A 339 -15.79 2.43 -6.41
N PRO A 340 -17.06 2.16 -6.07
CA PRO A 340 -17.42 0.94 -5.35
C PRO A 340 -17.32 -0.32 -6.25
N GLY A 341 -17.16 -1.47 -5.60
CA GLY A 341 -17.18 -2.79 -6.25
C GLY A 341 -15.85 -3.54 -6.18
N HIS A 342 -14.91 -3.10 -5.33
CA HIS A 342 -13.67 -3.82 -5.14
C HIS A 342 -13.92 -5.18 -4.49
N CYS A 343 -14.81 -5.27 -3.49
CA CYS A 343 -15.08 -6.55 -2.84
C CYS A 343 -15.77 -7.56 -3.77
N SER A 344 -16.58 -7.12 -4.72
CA SER A 344 -17.17 -8.02 -5.72
C SER A 344 -16.12 -8.61 -6.67
N SER A 345 -15.08 -7.85 -7.02
CA SER A 345 -14.02 -8.29 -7.95
C SER A 345 -12.87 -9.02 -7.25
N TYR A 346 -12.49 -8.56 -6.05
CA TYR A 346 -11.27 -8.94 -5.38
C TYR A 346 -11.49 -9.54 -3.98
N GLY A 347 -12.74 -9.64 -3.51
CA GLY A 347 -13.03 -10.15 -2.17
C GLY A 347 -12.55 -11.58 -1.93
N TRP A 348 -12.38 -12.37 -2.99
CA TRP A 348 -11.78 -13.71 -2.94
C TRP A 348 -10.32 -13.73 -2.47
N LEU A 349 -9.61 -12.59 -2.56
CA LEU A 349 -8.25 -12.44 -2.02
C LEU A 349 -8.23 -12.50 -0.49
N CYS A 350 -9.34 -12.17 0.19
CA CYS A 350 -9.45 -12.33 1.64
C CYS A 350 -9.54 -13.81 2.00
N ARG A 351 -8.38 -14.41 2.31
CA ARG A 351 -8.26 -15.83 2.65
C ARG A 351 -8.78 -16.13 4.04
N ASN A 352 -8.90 -17.41 4.37
CA ASN A 352 -9.15 -17.89 5.73
C ASN A 352 -10.33 -17.22 6.44
N GLN A 353 -11.45 -17.10 5.72
CA GLN A 353 -12.70 -16.48 6.20
C GLN A 353 -12.56 -14.99 6.57
N GLY A 354 -11.51 -14.32 6.08
CA GLY A 354 -11.39 -12.87 6.16
C GLY A 354 -12.55 -12.19 5.45
N ARG A 355 -13.16 -11.21 6.11
CA ARG A 355 -14.29 -10.46 5.54
C ARG A 355 -13.76 -9.33 4.68
N CYS A 356 -14.12 -9.30 3.41
CA CYS A 356 -13.79 -8.14 2.57
C CYS A 356 -14.56 -6.90 3.03
N VAL A 357 -13.85 -5.79 3.18
CA VAL A 357 -14.39 -4.48 3.55
C VAL A 357 -14.05 -3.48 2.46
N GLU A 358 -15.09 -2.94 1.83
CA GLU A 358 -14.98 -1.90 0.81
C GLU A 358 -14.36 -0.62 1.40
N ARG A 359 -13.47 0.01 0.65
CA ARG A 359 -12.86 1.32 0.97
C ARG A 359 -13.12 2.29 -0.17
N THR A 360 -12.94 3.59 0.07
CA THR A 360 -12.99 4.60 -0.99
C THR A 360 -11.91 4.35 -2.04
N ARG A 361 -10.73 3.94 -1.57
CA ARG A 361 -9.57 3.54 -2.38
C ARG A 361 -9.29 2.05 -2.18
N GLY A 362 -9.98 1.19 -2.92
CA GLY A 362 -9.75 -0.25 -2.90
C GLY A 362 -10.61 -1.04 -1.91
N PHE A 363 -10.04 -2.10 -1.35
CA PHE A 363 -10.65 -2.93 -0.32
C PHE A 363 -9.59 -3.34 0.73
N SER A 364 -10.07 -3.79 1.89
CA SER A 364 -9.23 -4.37 2.94
C SER A 364 -9.86 -5.66 3.44
N CYS A 365 -9.05 -6.60 3.94
CA CYS A 365 -9.58 -7.81 4.57
C CYS A 365 -9.62 -7.66 6.09
N ASP A 366 -10.81 -7.73 6.65
CA ASP A 366 -11.03 -7.80 8.09
C ASP A 366 -10.82 -9.25 8.55
N CYS A 367 -9.65 -9.49 9.14
CA CYS A 367 -9.28 -10.78 9.69
C CYS A 367 -9.76 -10.95 11.13
N GLY A 368 -10.51 -10.02 11.72
CA GLY A 368 -10.78 -9.97 13.17
C GLY A 368 -11.33 -11.27 13.76
N LEU A 369 -12.21 -11.95 13.02
CA LEU A 369 -12.85 -13.20 13.43
C LEU A 369 -12.07 -14.47 13.03
N SER A 370 -10.95 -14.34 12.32
CA SER A 370 -10.11 -15.47 11.92
C SER A 370 -8.85 -15.59 12.77
N ALA A 371 -8.28 -16.80 12.83
CA ALA A 371 -7.00 -17.06 13.49
C ALA A 371 -5.78 -16.64 12.65
N TYR A 372 -5.97 -15.80 11.63
CA TYR A 372 -4.95 -15.32 10.71
C TYR A 372 -4.83 -13.78 10.72
N THR A 373 -3.73 -13.26 10.21
CA THR A 373 -3.41 -11.83 10.07
C THR A 373 -2.82 -11.52 8.69
N GLY A 374 -2.35 -10.28 8.48
CA GLY A 374 -1.84 -9.80 7.20
C GLY A 374 -2.93 -9.17 6.33
N ALA A 375 -2.53 -8.44 5.28
CA ALA A 375 -3.44 -7.66 4.43
C ALA A 375 -4.58 -8.49 3.79
N PHE A 376 -4.31 -9.78 3.55
CA PHE A 376 -5.22 -10.74 2.94
C PHE A 376 -5.59 -11.92 3.86
N CYS A 377 -5.38 -11.78 5.16
CA CYS A 377 -5.62 -12.82 6.16
C CYS A 377 -4.88 -14.14 5.88
N HIS A 378 -3.67 -14.05 5.32
CA HIS A 378 -2.88 -15.20 4.87
C HIS A 378 -1.75 -15.58 5.86
N ARG A 379 -1.41 -14.70 6.81
CA ARG A 379 -0.33 -14.94 7.78
C ARG A 379 -0.92 -15.68 8.98
N GLU A 380 -0.41 -16.88 9.27
CA GLU A 380 -0.83 -17.64 10.44
C GLU A 380 -0.41 -16.96 11.74
N VAL A 381 -1.29 -16.99 12.74
CA VAL A 381 -0.95 -16.56 14.09
C VAL A 381 -0.51 -17.76 14.91
N SER A 382 0.71 -17.70 15.45
CA SER A 382 1.29 -18.82 16.19
C SER A 382 2.20 -18.37 17.34
N ALA A 383 2.32 -19.20 18.38
CA ALA A 383 3.16 -18.93 19.54
C ALA A 383 3.77 -20.18 20.16
N ILE A 384 4.91 -20.00 20.83
CA ILE A 384 5.57 -21.03 21.63
C ILE A 384 5.03 -20.98 23.06
N PHE A 385 4.68 -22.16 23.57
CA PHE A 385 4.24 -22.40 24.93
C PHE A 385 5.31 -23.18 25.70
N LYS A 386 5.54 -22.77 26.95
CA LYS A 386 6.26 -23.55 27.96
C LYS A 386 5.24 -24.19 28.91
N SER A 387 5.67 -25.18 29.69
CA SER A 387 4.84 -25.86 30.70
C SER A 387 4.16 -24.93 31.72
N THR A 388 4.69 -23.72 31.93
CA THR A 388 4.12 -22.70 32.81
C THR A 388 3.20 -21.70 32.10
N THR A 389 3.20 -21.68 30.77
CA THR A 389 2.43 -20.74 29.97
C THR A 389 0.95 -21.12 30.00
N SER A 390 0.10 -20.16 30.33
CA SER A 390 -1.36 -20.27 30.31
C SER A 390 -1.94 -19.07 29.59
N THR A 391 -2.82 -19.33 28.64
CA THR A 391 -3.59 -18.28 27.96
C THR A 391 -5.06 -18.59 28.14
N ARG A 392 -5.79 -17.71 28.82
CA ARG A 392 -7.21 -17.88 29.11
C ARG A 392 -8.03 -16.75 28.48
N TYR A 393 -8.95 -17.12 27.61
CA TYR A 393 -9.97 -16.24 27.05
C TYR A 393 -11.27 -16.43 27.84
N SER A 394 -11.75 -15.38 28.50
CA SER A 394 -12.93 -15.41 29.38
C SER A 394 -14.15 -14.81 28.68
N ILE A 395 -15.25 -15.55 28.64
CA ILE A 395 -16.53 -15.06 28.13
C ILE A 395 -17.31 -14.49 29.32
N ARG A 396 -17.75 -13.24 29.22
CA ARG A 396 -18.53 -12.60 30.30
C ARG A 396 -19.95 -13.20 30.34
N GLU A 397 -20.45 -13.49 31.53
CA GLU A 397 -21.87 -13.76 31.73
C GLU A 397 -22.70 -12.55 31.30
N PRO A 398 -23.84 -12.74 30.61
CA PRO A 398 -24.81 -11.67 30.47
C PRO A 398 -25.37 -11.37 31.86
N TYR A 399 -25.07 -10.18 32.36
CA TYR A 399 -25.70 -9.65 33.57
C TYR A 399 -27.21 -9.55 33.32
N GLU A 400 -28.04 -10.16 34.18
CA GLU A 400 -29.50 -9.99 34.18
C GLU A 400 -29.84 -8.53 34.51
N GLN A 401 -29.81 -7.63 33.52
CA GLN A 401 -30.28 -6.25 33.68
C GLN A 401 -31.67 -6.11 33.06
N SER A 402 -32.68 -6.17 33.92
CA SER A 402 -34.03 -5.58 33.83
C SER A 402 -34.63 -5.38 32.42
N ARG A 403 -35.75 -6.07 32.17
CA ARG A 403 -36.82 -5.63 31.27
C ARG A 403 -36.95 -4.10 31.28
N ASN A 404 -36.52 -3.45 30.19
CA ASN A 404 -36.98 -2.16 29.64
C ASN A 404 -35.82 -1.39 29.00
N ALA A 405 -35.39 -1.81 27.81
CA ALA A 405 -34.72 -0.94 26.85
C ALA A 405 -35.00 -1.45 25.43
N SER A 406 -35.98 -0.83 24.77
CA SER A 406 -36.20 -0.96 23.34
C SER A 406 -35.14 -0.14 22.60
N SER A 407 -34.11 -0.78 22.03
CA SER A 407 -33.50 -0.44 20.74
C SER A 407 -32.16 -1.17 20.54
N LEU A 408 -32.10 -1.92 19.43
CA LEU A 408 -30.94 -2.44 18.70
C LEU A 408 -29.55 -2.33 19.39
N SER A 409 -29.07 -3.46 19.95
CA SER A 409 -27.64 -3.68 20.15
C SER A 409 -27.23 -5.14 19.96
N SER A 410 -26.27 -5.33 19.05
CA SER A 410 -25.38 -6.46 18.83
C SER A 410 -25.97 -7.87 18.67
N SER A 411 -26.01 -8.32 17.42
CA SER A 411 -26.05 -9.72 16.95
C SER A 411 -24.83 -10.58 17.37
N ILE A 412 -24.22 -10.31 18.53
CA ILE A 412 -23.00 -10.98 19.04
C ILE A 412 -23.30 -11.84 20.28
N TYR A 413 -24.40 -11.58 20.98
CA TYR A 413 -24.79 -12.27 22.21
C TYR A 413 -26.15 -12.97 22.04
N SER A 414 -26.20 -13.99 21.19
CA SER A 414 -27.20 -15.04 21.36
C SER A 414 -26.67 -16.01 22.42
N GLU A 415 -27.50 -16.40 23.39
CA GLU A 415 -27.23 -17.49 24.33
C GLU A 415 -26.45 -18.61 23.64
N VAL A 416 -25.22 -18.87 24.10
CA VAL A 416 -24.33 -19.88 23.54
C VAL A 416 -24.80 -21.25 24.06
N THR A 417 -25.95 -21.71 23.59
CA THR A 417 -26.33 -23.11 23.56
C THR A 417 -25.81 -23.67 22.24
N LEU A 418 -24.60 -24.22 22.25
CA LEU A 418 -24.01 -24.77 21.03
C LEU A 418 -24.56 -26.17 20.79
N ARG A 419 -25.41 -26.28 19.76
CA ARG A 419 -25.72 -27.56 19.11
C ARG A 419 -24.61 -28.02 18.16
N GLY A 420 -23.51 -27.28 18.08
CA GLY A 420 -22.35 -27.65 17.29
C GLY A 420 -21.15 -26.73 17.51
N GLU A 421 -19.97 -27.30 17.40
CA GLU A 421 -18.67 -26.67 17.60
C GLU A 421 -17.81 -26.87 16.34
N ASN A 422 -17.11 -25.83 15.93
CA ASN A 422 -16.09 -25.90 14.89
C ASN A 422 -14.75 -25.47 15.48
N ILE A 423 -13.86 -26.42 15.67
CA ILE A 423 -12.56 -26.22 16.30
C ILE A 423 -11.48 -26.49 15.27
N SER A 424 -10.55 -25.56 15.12
CA SER A 424 -9.34 -25.78 14.34
C SER A 424 -8.12 -25.27 15.11
N LEU A 425 -7.03 -26.03 15.05
CA LEU A 425 -5.73 -25.62 15.58
C LEU A 425 -4.65 -26.42 14.86
N SER A 426 -3.44 -25.87 14.82
CA SER A 426 -2.24 -26.64 14.47
C SER A 426 -1.29 -26.64 15.65
N PHE A 427 -0.56 -27.74 15.84
CA PHE A 427 0.34 -27.90 16.96
C PHE A 427 1.62 -28.63 16.55
N ARG A 428 2.69 -28.33 17.29
CA ARG A 428 3.98 -29.02 17.18
C ARG A 428 4.50 -29.30 18.58
N THR A 429 4.66 -30.57 18.94
CA THR A 429 5.14 -30.96 20.26
C THR A 429 5.89 -32.29 20.26
N ARG A 430 6.76 -32.47 21.25
CA ARG A 430 7.35 -33.77 21.63
C ARG A 430 6.80 -34.28 22.97
N GLN A 431 5.85 -33.55 23.56
CA GLN A 431 5.25 -33.87 24.84
C GLN A 431 4.09 -34.84 24.64
N SER A 432 4.12 -35.95 25.39
CA SER A 432 3.04 -36.91 25.47
C SER A 432 2.95 -37.47 26.89
N PRO A 433 1.79 -37.43 27.56
CA PRO A 433 0.54 -36.79 27.13
C PRO A 433 0.59 -35.25 27.20
N ALA A 434 -0.28 -34.57 26.43
CA ALA A 434 -0.33 -33.11 26.34
C ALA A 434 -1.75 -32.57 26.13
N LEU A 435 -2.16 -31.57 26.91
CA LEU A 435 -3.42 -30.85 26.75
C LEU A 435 -3.23 -29.67 25.77
N LEU A 436 -4.03 -29.62 24.70
CA LEU A 436 -3.93 -28.61 23.64
C LEU A 436 -4.91 -27.45 23.84
N LEU A 437 -6.18 -27.79 24.12
CA LEU A 437 -7.27 -26.84 24.35
C LEU A 437 -8.19 -27.41 25.43
N TYR A 438 -8.58 -26.54 26.37
CA TYR A 438 -9.62 -26.84 27.35
C TYR A 438 -10.69 -25.76 27.29
N VAL A 439 -11.95 -26.16 27.21
CA VAL A 439 -13.11 -25.26 27.18
C VAL A 439 -14.02 -25.62 28.34
N SER A 440 -14.32 -24.64 29.19
CA SER A 440 -15.12 -24.81 30.40
C SER A 440 -16.46 -24.10 30.28
N SER A 441 -17.50 -24.62 30.92
CA SER A 441 -18.82 -23.99 31.07
C SER A 441 -19.09 -23.49 32.50
N PHE A 442 -20.05 -22.58 32.67
CA PHE A 442 -20.64 -22.23 33.97
C PHE A 442 -21.43 -23.39 34.59
N TYR A 443 -21.88 -24.36 33.79
CA TYR A 443 -22.68 -25.52 34.21
C TYR A 443 -21.84 -26.78 34.46
N LYS A 444 -20.52 -26.63 34.71
CA LYS A 444 -19.56 -27.74 34.89
C LYS A 444 -19.44 -28.70 33.70
N GLU A 445 -19.91 -28.29 32.52
CA GLU A 445 -19.65 -28.98 31.26
C GLU A 445 -18.25 -28.59 30.75
N HIS A 446 -17.59 -29.50 30.03
CA HIS A 446 -16.28 -29.21 29.47
C HIS A 446 -15.99 -29.98 28.18
N LEU A 447 -15.08 -29.40 27.38
CA LEU A 447 -14.46 -30.03 26.23
C LEU A 447 -12.94 -29.95 26.37
N ALA A 448 -12.25 -31.07 26.14
CA ALA A 448 -10.79 -31.13 26.11
C ALA A 448 -10.27 -31.77 24.82
N LEU A 449 -9.28 -31.11 24.20
CA LEU A 449 -8.48 -31.67 23.11
C LEU A 449 -7.09 -32.00 23.65
N LEU A 450 -6.67 -33.27 23.58
CA LEU A 450 -5.40 -33.72 24.14
C LEU A 450 -4.74 -34.83 23.33
N ILE A 451 -3.42 -34.93 23.45
CA ILE A 451 -2.63 -36.09 23.03
C ILE A 451 -2.53 -37.03 24.23
N ASN A 452 -2.99 -38.26 24.09
CA ASN A 452 -2.90 -39.25 25.16
C ASN A 452 -1.52 -39.89 25.26
N LYS A 453 -1.32 -40.73 26.28
CA LYS A 453 -0.08 -41.49 26.52
C LYS A 453 0.35 -42.46 25.41
N HIS A 454 -0.45 -42.62 24.36
CA HIS A 454 -0.16 -43.47 23.19
C HIS A 454 0.03 -42.65 21.91
N ASP A 455 0.29 -41.34 22.04
CA ASP A 455 0.50 -40.38 20.96
C ASP A 455 -0.66 -40.28 19.97
N LYS A 456 -1.89 -40.49 20.46
CA LYS A 456 -3.12 -40.33 19.71
C LYS A 456 -3.91 -39.13 20.21
N LEU A 457 -4.65 -38.52 19.31
CA LEU A 457 -5.59 -37.47 19.66
C LEU A 457 -6.81 -38.05 20.38
N GLU A 458 -7.18 -37.43 21.49
CA GLU A 458 -8.46 -37.62 22.18
C GLU A 458 -9.25 -36.31 22.22
N VAL A 459 -10.53 -36.40 21.86
CA VAL A 459 -11.52 -35.36 22.10
C VAL A 459 -12.42 -35.86 23.23
N ARG A 460 -12.45 -35.14 24.35
CA ARG A 460 -13.29 -35.47 25.51
C ARG A 460 -14.43 -34.48 25.64
N TYR A 461 -15.66 -34.98 25.71
CA TYR A 461 -16.87 -34.20 25.96
C TYR A 461 -17.50 -34.63 27.29
N GLN A 462 -17.75 -33.68 28.19
CA GLN A 462 -18.65 -33.87 29.33
C GLN A 462 -19.78 -32.85 29.21
N LEU A 463 -20.95 -33.31 28.75
CA LEU A 463 -22.13 -32.49 28.45
C LEU A 463 -23.33 -32.93 29.29
N GLY A 464 -24.32 -32.05 29.48
CA GLY A 464 -25.63 -32.42 30.03
C GLY A 464 -25.60 -32.97 31.46
N GLY A 465 -24.58 -32.65 32.25
CA GLY A 465 -24.41 -33.19 33.61
C GLY A 465 -24.05 -34.68 33.67
N ALA A 466 -23.59 -35.28 32.58
CA ALA A 466 -23.09 -36.66 32.56
C ALA A 466 -21.99 -36.86 33.60
N ARG A 467 -21.99 -38.01 34.29
CA ARG A 467 -20.99 -38.32 35.34
C ARG A 467 -19.58 -38.50 34.78
N ASP A 468 -19.49 -39.10 33.59
CA ASP A 468 -18.22 -39.42 32.94
C ASP A 468 -18.11 -38.72 31.58
N ALA A 469 -16.89 -38.35 31.18
CA ALA A 469 -16.62 -37.75 29.89
C ALA A 469 -16.62 -38.81 28.77
N GLU A 470 -17.28 -38.52 27.66
CA GLU A 470 -17.20 -39.31 26.43
C GLU A 470 -15.87 -39.05 25.73
N VAL A 471 -15.10 -40.12 25.47
CA VAL A 471 -13.75 -40.03 24.91
C VAL A 471 -13.71 -40.55 23.48
N LEU A 472 -13.53 -39.65 22.53
CA LEU A 472 -13.38 -39.96 21.11
C LEU A 472 -11.89 -40.05 20.77
N ARG A 473 -11.43 -41.20 20.28
CA ARG A 473 -10.01 -41.45 20.00
C ARG A 473 -9.75 -41.58 18.50
N SER A 474 -8.87 -40.74 17.97
CA SER A 474 -8.43 -40.87 16.57
C SER A 474 -7.57 -42.13 16.37
N ARG A 475 -7.59 -42.66 15.14
CA ARG A 475 -6.71 -43.74 14.70
C ARG A 475 -5.28 -43.29 14.43
N VAL A 476 -5.06 -42.00 14.17
CA VAL A 476 -3.74 -41.41 13.89
C VAL A 476 -2.85 -41.51 15.14
N ARG A 477 -1.60 -41.91 14.95
CA ARG A 477 -0.58 -42.15 15.99
C ARG A 477 0.62 -41.24 15.76
N ASN A 478 1.53 -41.20 16.75
CA ASN A 478 2.79 -40.47 16.71
C ASN A 478 2.62 -38.95 16.57
N LEU A 479 1.56 -38.38 17.15
CA LEU A 479 1.31 -36.93 17.08
C LEU A 479 2.28 -36.08 17.92
N ALA A 480 3.10 -36.70 18.75
CA ALA A 480 4.15 -36.05 19.55
C ALA A 480 5.56 -36.25 18.94
N ASP A 481 5.67 -36.26 17.60
CA ASP A 481 6.93 -36.50 16.88
C ASP A 481 7.81 -35.24 16.70
N GLY A 482 7.28 -34.06 17.05
CA GLY A 482 7.92 -32.77 16.87
C GLY A 482 7.76 -32.18 15.47
N GLN A 483 6.83 -32.67 14.64
CA GLN A 483 6.36 -32.07 13.39
C GLN A 483 5.11 -31.20 13.64
N LEU A 484 4.75 -30.39 12.64
CA LEU A 484 3.54 -29.58 12.68
C LEU A 484 2.35 -30.44 12.18
N HIS A 485 1.36 -30.61 13.03
CA HIS A 485 0.09 -31.26 12.70
C HIS A 485 -1.05 -30.25 12.71
N THR A 486 -2.02 -30.43 11.82
CA THR A 486 -3.24 -29.63 11.75
C THR A 486 -4.43 -30.48 12.19
N LEU A 487 -5.27 -29.93 13.06
CA LEU A 487 -6.44 -30.57 13.62
C LEU A 487 -7.69 -29.75 13.30
N THR A 488 -8.71 -30.42 12.77
CA THR A 488 -10.08 -29.91 12.70
C THR A 488 -11.04 -30.85 13.41
N VAL A 489 -11.91 -30.29 14.24
CA VAL A 489 -13.01 -31.00 14.90
C VAL A 489 -14.29 -30.25 14.58
N HIS A 490 -15.24 -30.93 13.96
CA HIS A 490 -16.55 -30.37 13.66
C HIS A 490 -17.63 -31.25 14.27
N ARG A 491 -18.42 -30.67 15.17
CA ARG A 491 -19.55 -31.29 15.83
C ARG A 491 -20.85 -30.64 15.36
N HIS A 492 -21.86 -31.47 15.09
CA HIS A 492 -23.23 -31.06 14.83
C HIS A 492 -24.18 -32.08 15.48
N LEU A 493 -24.88 -31.66 16.53
CA LEU A 493 -25.67 -32.52 17.42
C LEU A 493 -24.80 -33.64 18.05
N GLU A 494 -25.20 -34.90 17.93
CA GLU A 494 -24.42 -36.05 18.39
C GLU A 494 -23.24 -36.39 17.47
N ALA A 495 -23.25 -35.96 16.21
CA ALA A 495 -22.23 -36.32 15.23
C ALA A 495 -20.98 -35.45 15.42
N VAL A 496 -19.84 -36.09 15.68
CA VAL A 496 -18.54 -35.47 15.81
C VAL A 496 -17.60 -36.01 14.76
N SER A 497 -17.01 -35.10 14.01
CA SER A 497 -16.02 -35.46 13.00
C SER A 497 -14.67 -34.86 13.34
N VAL A 498 -13.63 -35.67 13.19
CA VAL A 498 -12.25 -35.33 13.52
C VAL A 498 -11.39 -35.60 12.30
N GLN A 499 -10.56 -34.62 11.93
CA GLN A 499 -9.57 -34.78 10.88
C GLN A 499 -8.22 -34.27 11.37
N VAL A 500 -7.20 -35.11 11.23
CA VAL A 500 -5.81 -34.78 11.56
C VAL A 500 -5.00 -34.83 10.28
N ASP A 501 -4.35 -33.72 9.94
CA ASP A 501 -3.62 -33.49 8.71
C ASP A 501 -4.48 -33.80 7.47
N GLN A 502 -3.90 -34.47 6.48
CA GLN A 502 -4.58 -34.93 5.27
C GLN A 502 -5.14 -36.34 5.41
N ASN A 503 -5.21 -36.90 6.64
CA ASN A 503 -5.79 -38.22 6.86
C ASN A 503 -7.31 -38.21 6.62
N THR A 504 -7.88 -39.40 6.41
CA THR A 504 -9.32 -39.58 6.25
C THR A 504 -10.07 -39.07 7.48
N ARG A 505 -11.12 -38.25 7.25
CA ARG A 505 -12.04 -37.80 8.30
C ARG A 505 -12.61 -38.98 9.06
N GLU A 506 -12.57 -38.92 10.39
CA GLU A 506 -13.12 -39.92 11.29
C GLU A 506 -14.39 -39.37 11.92
N ASP A 507 -15.50 -40.09 11.76
CA ASP A 507 -16.80 -39.72 12.32
C ASP A 507 -17.12 -40.58 13.54
N PHE A 508 -17.65 -39.94 14.57
CA PHE A 508 -18.05 -40.50 15.85
C PHE A 508 -19.45 -40.00 16.21
N ASN A 509 -20.17 -40.71 17.06
CA ASN A 509 -21.43 -40.27 17.64
C ASN A 509 -21.30 -40.22 19.16
N LEU A 510 -21.75 -39.13 19.76
CA LEU A 510 -21.94 -39.01 21.20
C LEU A 510 -23.18 -39.80 21.63
N THR A 511 -23.18 -40.27 22.88
CA THR A 511 -24.29 -41.04 23.44
C THR A 511 -25.52 -40.19 23.77
N VAL A 512 -25.34 -38.89 23.96
CA VAL A 512 -26.41 -37.92 24.25
C VAL A 512 -26.30 -36.73 23.31
N ASP A 513 -27.43 -36.24 22.80
CA ASP A 513 -27.58 -34.98 22.07
C ASP A 513 -27.54 -33.76 23.01
N GLY A 514 -26.48 -33.68 23.84
CA GLY A 514 -26.33 -32.60 24.82
C GLY A 514 -25.90 -31.28 24.17
N GLU A 515 -26.58 -30.17 24.44
CA GLU A 515 -26.05 -28.84 24.08
C GLU A 515 -24.83 -28.52 24.96
N PHE A 516 -23.79 -27.87 24.40
CA PHE A 516 -22.71 -27.32 25.22
C PHE A 516 -23.09 -25.90 25.63
N ASN A 517 -23.54 -25.77 26.87
CA ASN A 517 -24.23 -24.59 27.37
C ASN A 517 -23.28 -23.66 28.12
N GLY A 518 -23.50 -22.35 28.04
CA GLY A 518 -22.89 -21.39 28.97
C GLY A 518 -21.37 -21.45 29.01
N ILE A 519 -20.70 -21.43 27.84
CA ILE A 519 -19.24 -21.44 27.78
C ILE A 519 -18.68 -20.25 28.58
N LYS A 520 -17.83 -20.59 29.56
CA LYS A 520 -17.17 -19.67 30.50
C LYS A 520 -15.80 -19.24 30.01
N SER A 521 -14.98 -20.19 29.56
CA SER A 521 -13.60 -19.87 29.17
C SER A 521 -12.98 -20.88 28.22
N LEU A 522 -12.00 -20.40 27.45
CA LEU A 522 -11.11 -21.22 26.62
C LEU A 522 -9.69 -21.04 27.13
N VAL A 523 -9.00 -22.15 27.42
CA VAL A 523 -7.66 -22.16 27.98
C VAL A 523 -6.71 -22.94 27.09
N LEU A 524 -5.56 -22.34 26.78
CA LEU A 524 -4.43 -22.94 26.09
C LEU A 524 -3.25 -23.06 27.05
N GLY A 525 -2.55 -24.19 26.99
CA GLY A 525 -1.42 -24.46 27.88
C GLY A 525 -1.84 -24.95 29.26
N ARG A 526 -1.24 -24.38 30.31
CA ARG A 526 -1.55 -24.75 31.69
C ARG A 526 -2.94 -24.28 32.08
N VAL A 527 -3.75 -25.13 32.71
CA VAL A 527 -5.05 -24.72 33.28
C VAL A 527 -4.87 -24.43 34.77
N PRO A 528 -5.05 -23.18 35.24
CA PRO A 528 -4.85 -22.83 36.64
C PRO A 528 -5.98 -23.39 37.52
N GLY A 529 -5.63 -24.05 38.62
CA GLY A 529 -6.59 -24.49 39.65
C GLY A 529 -5.94 -24.53 41.05
N LYS A 530 -6.74 -24.31 42.10
CA LYS A 530 -6.32 -24.35 43.51
C LYS A 530 -6.19 -25.80 44.05
N TRP A 531 -5.52 -26.68 43.31
CA TRP A 531 -5.36 -28.10 43.69
C TRP A 531 -4.23 -28.36 44.70
N LEU A 532 -3.44 -27.33 45.00
CA LEU A 532 -2.27 -27.41 45.88
C LEU A 532 -2.62 -27.58 47.37
N SER A 533 -3.86 -27.33 47.81
CA SER A 533 -4.25 -27.52 49.21
C SER A 533 -4.54 -28.97 49.60
N LEU A 534 -4.77 -29.87 48.64
CA LEU A 534 -5.12 -31.28 48.92
C LEU A 534 -3.96 -32.26 48.76
N LEU A 535 -2.88 -31.87 48.07
CA LEU A 535 -1.71 -32.74 47.81
C LEU A 535 -0.52 -32.47 48.76
N CYS A 536 -0.65 -31.53 49.71
CA CYS A 536 0.39 -31.21 50.71
C CYS A 536 -0.02 -31.63 52.14
N MET A 537 -0.50 -32.86 52.32
CA MET A 537 -0.49 -33.52 53.63
C MET A 537 0.59 -34.62 53.60
N PRO A 538 1.79 -34.39 54.15
CA PRO A 538 2.64 -35.50 54.53
C PRO A 538 1.95 -36.23 55.68
N CYS A 539 1.82 -37.55 55.57
CA CYS A 539 1.50 -38.43 56.70
C CYS A 539 2.58 -38.24 57.77
N LEU A 540 2.29 -37.48 58.83
CA LEU A 540 3.10 -37.48 60.04
C LEU A 540 2.64 -38.66 60.89
N THR A 541 3.52 -39.64 60.98
CA THR A 541 3.45 -40.80 61.86
C THR A 541 3.56 -40.39 63.33
N ASP A 542 2.74 -41.03 64.16
CA ASP A 542 2.75 -41.17 65.62
C ASP A 542 3.89 -40.49 66.42
N ASP A 543 3.52 -39.51 67.26
CA ASP A 543 4.21 -39.23 68.52
C ASP A 543 3.18 -38.78 69.58
N PRO A 544 2.93 -39.56 70.65
CA PRO A 544 1.96 -39.20 71.67
C PRO A 544 2.67 -38.42 72.77
N ARG A 545 2.77 -37.09 72.60
CA ARG A 545 2.92 -36.10 73.68
C ARG A 545 3.10 -34.70 73.10
N LEU A 546 2.04 -33.89 73.08
CA LEU A 546 2.05 -32.47 73.47
C LEU A 546 0.65 -31.87 73.32
N SER A 547 0.39 -30.97 74.25
CA SER A 547 -0.88 -30.47 74.75
C SER A 547 -1.57 -29.42 73.87
N GLU A 548 -2.88 -29.31 74.11
CA GLU A 548 -3.80 -28.20 73.86
C GLU A 548 -3.14 -26.82 73.67
N ASP A 549 -3.43 -26.16 72.55
CA ASP A 549 -3.97 -24.79 72.52
C ASP A 549 -4.31 -24.38 71.06
N HIS A 550 -5.59 -24.06 70.83
CA HIS A 550 -6.07 -23.37 69.63
C HIS A 550 -5.97 -21.85 69.84
N PRO A 551 -5.76 -21.06 68.76
CA PRO A 551 -6.86 -20.18 68.39
C PRO A 551 -7.10 -20.01 66.88
N SER A 552 -8.41 -20.03 66.55
CA SER A 552 -9.15 -19.27 65.54
C SER A 552 -8.60 -19.16 64.10
N PHE A 553 -9.28 -19.89 63.22
CA PHE A 553 -9.47 -19.65 61.79
C PHE A 553 -9.84 -18.19 61.49
N TYR A 554 -9.06 -17.51 60.64
CA TYR A 554 -9.50 -16.34 59.89
C TYR A 554 -10.14 -16.81 58.58
N ASP A 555 -11.39 -16.38 58.32
CA ASP A 555 -12.05 -16.55 57.02
C ASP A 555 -11.26 -15.86 55.90
N PRO A 556 -11.08 -16.48 54.71
CA PRO A 556 -10.51 -15.80 53.57
C PRO A 556 -11.56 -14.91 52.86
N PRO A 557 -11.13 -13.90 52.07
CA PRO A 557 -12.04 -12.90 51.50
C PRO A 557 -12.96 -13.50 50.43
N ALA A 558 -14.20 -13.03 50.41
CA ALA A 558 -15.22 -13.31 49.41
C ALA A 558 -14.90 -12.65 48.04
N SER A 559 -13.91 -13.19 47.32
CA SER A 559 -13.73 -12.95 45.87
C SER A 559 -12.73 -13.96 45.25
N ALA A 560 -12.81 -15.22 45.63
CA ALA A 560 -12.00 -16.28 45.02
C ALA A 560 -12.64 -16.72 43.67
N PRO A 561 -11.86 -16.92 42.59
CA PRO A 561 -12.39 -17.55 41.40
C PRO A 561 -12.80 -18.99 41.75
N GLU A 562 -14.05 -19.33 41.46
CA GLU A 562 -14.63 -20.66 41.67
C GLU A 562 -13.78 -21.76 41.01
N SER A 563 -13.62 -22.87 41.72
CA SER A 563 -12.82 -24.03 41.33
C SER A 563 -13.43 -24.77 40.13
N GLU A 564 -12.61 -25.09 39.13
CA GLU A 564 -12.98 -26.05 38.08
C GLU A 564 -12.76 -27.48 38.62
N GLU A 565 -13.83 -28.24 38.86
CA GLU A 565 -13.74 -29.68 39.17
C GLU A 565 -13.43 -30.46 37.89
N LEU A 566 -12.17 -30.83 37.68
CA LEU A 566 -11.75 -31.71 36.58
C LEU A 566 -11.68 -33.14 37.07
N ASP A 567 -11.85 -34.11 36.15
CA ASP A 567 -11.49 -35.49 36.44
C ASP A 567 -9.99 -35.60 36.84
N PRO A 568 -9.60 -36.57 37.70
CA PRO A 568 -8.23 -36.65 38.23
C PRO A 568 -7.14 -36.77 37.16
N GLU A 569 -7.42 -37.41 36.02
CA GLU A 569 -6.47 -37.55 34.91
C GLU A 569 -6.29 -36.21 34.19
N LEU A 570 -7.39 -35.55 33.83
CA LEU A 570 -7.37 -34.26 33.15
C LEU A 570 -6.79 -33.16 34.04
N ALA A 571 -7.07 -33.18 35.35
CA ALA A 571 -6.46 -32.28 36.32
C ALA A 571 -4.93 -32.41 36.34
N ARG A 572 -4.41 -33.65 36.25
CA ARG A 572 -2.96 -33.89 36.16
C ARG A 572 -2.36 -33.33 34.87
N LEU A 573 -3.04 -33.49 33.73
CA LEU A 573 -2.60 -32.95 32.45
C LEU A 573 -2.64 -31.43 32.40
N ALA A 574 -3.71 -30.84 32.93
CA ALA A 574 -3.88 -29.39 33.12
C ALA A 574 -2.71 -28.77 33.90
N LEU A 575 -2.22 -29.48 34.93
CA LEU A 575 -1.08 -29.06 35.75
C LEU A 575 0.29 -29.29 35.09
N LEU A 576 0.42 -30.21 34.13
CA LEU A 576 1.67 -30.36 33.36
C LEU A 576 1.86 -29.21 32.36
N GLY A 577 0.75 -28.64 31.88
CA GLY A 577 0.74 -27.62 30.82
C GLY A 577 1.18 -28.18 29.48
N PHE A 578 1.36 -27.27 28.52
CA PHE A 578 1.76 -27.61 27.15
C PHE A 578 3.15 -27.04 26.84
N THR A 579 4.02 -27.88 26.29
CA THR A 579 5.33 -27.49 25.78
C THR A 579 5.37 -27.76 24.29
N GLY A 580 5.50 -26.71 23.49
CA GLY A 580 5.45 -26.82 22.04
C GLY A 580 5.04 -25.52 21.39
N CYS A 581 4.49 -25.62 20.18
CA CYS A 581 3.97 -24.49 19.43
C CYS A 581 2.51 -24.73 19.07
N LEU A 582 1.67 -23.71 19.24
CA LEU A 582 0.28 -23.70 18.76
C LEU A 582 0.15 -22.62 17.68
N SER A 583 -0.58 -22.94 16.61
CA SER A 583 -0.88 -22.05 15.48
C SER A 583 -2.35 -22.14 15.12
N VAL A 584 -2.92 -21.09 14.54
CA VAL A 584 -4.28 -21.07 13.96
C VAL A 584 -5.35 -21.58 14.94
N VAL A 585 -5.28 -21.21 16.22
CA VAL A 585 -6.23 -21.69 17.23
C VAL A 585 -7.54 -20.94 17.10
N GLN A 586 -8.59 -21.64 16.70
CA GLN A 586 -9.94 -21.12 16.50
C GLN A 586 -10.98 -22.07 17.10
N PHE A 587 -11.91 -21.52 17.87
CA PHE A 587 -13.10 -22.18 18.39
C PHE A 587 -14.31 -21.34 17.96
N ASN A 588 -15.11 -21.88 17.05
CA ASN A 588 -16.17 -21.15 16.35
C ASN A 588 -15.62 -19.84 15.75
N SER A 589 -16.11 -18.69 16.20
CA SER A 589 -15.66 -17.36 15.76
C SER A 589 -14.61 -16.74 16.70
N ILE A 590 -14.13 -17.47 17.72
CA ILE A 590 -13.18 -16.99 18.73
C ILE A 590 -11.79 -17.53 18.39
N SER A 591 -10.81 -16.62 18.29
CA SER A 591 -9.40 -16.96 18.10
C SER A 591 -8.57 -16.62 19.35
N PRO A 592 -8.57 -17.47 20.39
CA PRO A 592 -8.04 -17.10 21.71
C PRO A 592 -6.53 -16.81 21.70
N LEU A 593 -5.76 -17.55 20.89
CA LEU A 593 -4.33 -17.31 20.77
C LEU A 593 -4.02 -15.94 20.13
N LYS A 594 -4.78 -15.58 19.09
CA LYS A 594 -4.64 -14.28 18.43
C LYS A 594 -5.02 -13.14 19.35
N ALA A 595 -6.12 -13.28 20.08
CA ALA A 595 -6.52 -12.30 21.08
C ALA A 595 -5.41 -12.09 22.13
N ALA A 596 -4.76 -13.17 22.59
CA ALA A 596 -3.66 -13.07 23.55
C ALA A 596 -2.43 -12.33 23.03
N LEU A 597 -2.06 -12.52 21.76
CA LEU A 597 -0.90 -11.85 21.19
C LEU A 597 -1.16 -10.38 20.86
N ILE A 598 -2.38 -10.01 20.49
CA ILE A 598 -2.74 -8.64 20.10
C ILE A 598 -3.17 -7.80 21.32
N HIS A 599 -3.78 -8.44 22.32
CA HIS A 599 -4.46 -7.79 23.44
C HIS A 599 -4.06 -8.43 24.79
N PRO A 600 -2.75 -8.47 25.14
CA PRO A 600 -2.25 -9.23 26.28
C PRO A 600 -2.77 -8.73 27.64
N ASP A 601 -3.05 -7.43 27.78
CA ASP A 601 -3.39 -6.78 29.05
C ASP A 601 -4.86 -6.34 29.14
N THR A 602 -5.72 -6.82 28.23
CA THR A 602 -7.13 -6.40 28.19
C THR A 602 -8.09 -7.57 28.23
N SER A 603 -9.15 -7.44 29.05
CA SER A 603 -10.34 -8.31 28.97
C SER A 603 -10.82 -8.39 27.51
N PRO A 604 -11.08 -9.59 26.96
CA PRO A 604 -11.37 -10.85 27.66
C PRO A 604 -10.16 -11.78 27.95
N VAL A 605 -8.92 -11.38 27.68
CA VAL A 605 -7.77 -12.31 27.77
C VAL A 605 -6.96 -12.11 29.06
N THR A 606 -6.45 -13.22 29.58
CA THR A 606 -5.47 -13.26 30.67
C THR A 606 -4.34 -14.21 30.29
N ILE A 607 -3.10 -13.79 30.51
CA ILE A 607 -1.89 -14.56 30.19
C ILE A 607 -1.09 -14.75 31.46
N SER A 608 -0.59 -15.96 31.71
CA SER A 608 0.33 -16.26 32.80
C SER A 608 1.53 -17.02 32.27
N GLY A 609 2.73 -16.58 32.64
CA GLY A 609 3.99 -17.12 32.10
C GLY A 609 4.35 -16.55 30.71
N PRO A 610 5.49 -16.98 30.13
CA PRO A 610 6.01 -16.40 28.89
C PRO A 610 5.24 -16.92 27.67
N LEU A 611 4.73 -16.01 26.83
CA LEU A 611 4.12 -16.30 25.53
C LEU A 611 4.89 -15.53 24.45
N VAL A 612 5.43 -16.23 23.45
CA VAL A 612 6.27 -15.62 22.41
C VAL A 612 5.75 -16.01 21.04
N GLN A 613 5.50 -15.03 20.18
CA GLN A 613 5.08 -15.25 18.80
C GLN A 613 6.15 -16.05 18.03
N SER A 614 5.70 -16.94 17.15
CA SER A 614 6.57 -17.82 16.36
C SER A 614 6.00 -18.03 14.95
N LYS A 615 6.70 -18.82 14.15
CA LYS A 615 6.17 -19.40 12.89
C LYS A 615 5.86 -20.89 13.03
N CYS A 616 5.99 -21.48 14.23
CA CYS A 616 5.91 -22.92 14.49
C CYS A 616 6.74 -23.85 13.57
N GLY A 617 7.68 -23.31 12.79
CA GLY A 617 8.41 -24.04 11.76
C GLY A 617 7.65 -24.25 10.44
N SER A 618 6.56 -23.49 10.17
CA SER A 618 5.96 -23.46 8.84
C SER A 618 6.92 -22.79 7.85
N SER A 619 7.20 -23.49 6.75
CA SER A 619 7.84 -22.87 5.59
C SER A 619 6.82 -21.92 4.99
N ALA A 620 7.03 -20.61 5.14
CA ALA A 620 6.20 -19.64 4.41
C ALA A 620 6.24 -20.01 2.92
N PRO A 621 5.13 -19.88 2.18
CA PRO A 621 5.21 -19.93 0.73
C PRO A 621 6.13 -18.79 0.29
N THR A 622 7.37 -19.13 -0.06
CA THR A 622 8.25 -18.27 -0.82
C THR A 622 7.49 -17.88 -2.10
N ASN A 623 7.22 -16.59 -2.27
CA ASN A 623 6.42 -15.93 -3.32
C ASN A 623 5.01 -15.43 -2.91
N ALA A 624 4.88 -14.78 -1.76
CA ALA A 624 3.77 -13.86 -1.49
C ALA A 624 4.25 -12.43 -1.15
N ASP A 625 5.42 -12.31 -0.50
CA ASP A 625 6.01 -11.04 -0.07
C ASP A 625 6.48 -10.11 -1.23
N ALA A 626 6.44 -10.60 -2.48
CA ALA A 626 6.73 -9.80 -3.68
C ALA A 626 5.46 -9.29 -4.40
N ALA A 627 4.27 -9.65 -3.91
CA ALA A 627 2.98 -9.18 -4.43
C ALA A 627 2.23 -8.27 -3.44
N GLU A 628 2.88 -7.87 -2.34
CA GLU A 628 2.29 -6.93 -1.39
C GLU A 628 2.29 -5.53 -2.02
N ASN A 629 1.07 -4.99 -2.20
CA ASN A 629 0.72 -3.63 -2.61
C ASN A 629 1.18 -3.12 -3.98
N THR A 630 1.49 -4.03 -4.91
CA THR A 630 1.74 -3.65 -6.32
C THR A 630 1.01 -4.59 -7.26
N HIS A 631 -0.33 -4.66 -7.19
CA HIS A 631 -1.11 -5.03 -8.39
C HIS A 631 -1.13 -3.85 -9.37
N HIS A 632 0.07 -3.35 -9.70
CA HIS A 632 0.29 -2.72 -10.99
C HIS A 632 0.27 -3.85 -12.02
N LEU A 633 -0.53 -3.64 -13.07
CA LEU A 633 -0.69 -4.47 -14.28
C LEU A 633 -1.58 -5.72 -14.18
N SER A 634 -2.85 -5.53 -14.54
CA SER A 634 -3.42 -6.20 -15.71
C SER A 634 -4.61 -5.42 -16.28
N ASP A 635 -4.35 -4.22 -16.80
CA ASP A 635 -5.20 -3.54 -17.81
C ASP A 635 -4.35 -3.11 -19.04
N GLN A 636 -3.10 -3.61 -19.16
CA GLN A 636 -2.33 -3.49 -20.40
C GLN A 636 -2.54 -4.75 -21.24
N SER A 637 -3.27 -4.57 -22.33
CA SER A 637 -3.28 -5.47 -23.47
C SER A 637 -1.87 -5.50 -24.10
N GLY A 638 -1.29 -6.70 -24.27
CA GLY A 638 -0.02 -6.91 -24.95
C GLY A 638 0.69 -8.26 -24.72
N SER A 639 0.25 -9.29 -25.45
CA SER A 639 1.01 -10.46 -25.95
C SER A 639 1.78 -11.40 -25.01
N VAL A 640 1.36 -12.68 -25.00
CA VAL A 640 2.14 -13.85 -24.59
C VAL A 640 2.98 -14.34 -25.77
N ILE A 641 4.32 -14.34 -25.66
CA ILE A 641 5.19 -15.36 -26.28
C ILE A 641 6.34 -15.69 -25.30
N THR A 642 6.18 -16.84 -24.64
CA THR A 642 7.17 -17.84 -24.18
C THR A 642 8.65 -17.47 -23.97
N GLY A 643 9.14 -17.70 -22.75
CA GLY A 643 10.56 -17.96 -22.44
C GLY A 643 10.85 -17.89 -20.93
N GLN A 644 11.14 -19.02 -20.29
CA GLN A 644 11.55 -19.12 -18.87
C GLN A 644 12.81 -18.30 -18.55
N PRO A 645 12.98 -17.81 -17.30
CA PRO A 645 14.15 -17.06 -16.89
C PRO A 645 15.28 -18.01 -16.46
N LEU A 646 16.48 -17.80 -17.00
CA LEU A 646 17.72 -18.33 -16.46
C LEU A 646 18.48 -17.19 -15.78
N ILE A 647 18.59 -17.25 -14.46
CA ILE A 647 19.60 -16.54 -13.70
C ILE A 647 20.92 -17.27 -13.96
N ASN A 648 21.91 -16.57 -14.50
CA ASN A 648 23.27 -16.62 -13.96
C ASN A 648 24.09 -15.43 -14.43
N SER A 649 24.66 -14.75 -13.44
CA SER A 649 25.82 -13.88 -13.56
C SER A 649 26.89 -14.52 -14.43
N THR A 650 27.31 -13.84 -15.50
CA THR A 650 28.72 -13.74 -15.92
C THR A 650 28.87 -12.77 -17.10
N ARG A 651 29.87 -11.90 -16.95
CA ARG A 651 30.78 -11.41 -17.99
C ARG A 651 30.51 -10.06 -18.67
N SER A 652 31.52 -9.23 -18.46
CA SER A 652 31.98 -8.06 -19.19
C SER A 652 32.04 -8.23 -20.72
N ASP A 653 32.15 -7.08 -21.41
CA ASP A 653 32.71 -6.90 -22.77
C ASP A 653 31.77 -6.93 -24.00
N SER A 654 30.56 -6.38 -23.91
CA SER A 654 29.71 -6.17 -25.12
C SER A 654 29.79 -4.76 -25.73
N ALA A 655 30.21 -3.74 -24.98
CA ALA A 655 30.33 -2.36 -25.51
C ALA A 655 31.59 -2.15 -26.37
N LEU A 656 32.69 -2.84 -26.05
CA LEU A 656 33.95 -2.77 -26.79
C LEU A 656 33.83 -3.40 -28.19
N ILE A 657 33.08 -4.49 -28.33
CA ILE A 657 32.92 -5.21 -29.61
C ILE A 657 32.07 -4.38 -30.60
N GLY A 658 31.00 -3.74 -30.13
CA GLY A 658 30.19 -2.84 -30.96
C GLY A 658 30.96 -1.61 -31.45
N GLY A 659 31.80 -1.03 -30.58
CA GLY A 659 32.65 0.10 -30.93
C GLY A 659 33.72 -0.25 -31.98
N VAL A 660 34.38 -1.40 -31.83
CA VAL A 660 35.40 -1.84 -32.80
C VAL A 660 34.79 -2.12 -34.18
N ILE A 661 33.61 -2.75 -34.23
CA ILE A 661 32.91 -3.01 -35.50
C ILE A 661 32.53 -1.70 -36.19
N ALA A 662 32.03 -0.70 -35.44
CA ALA A 662 31.68 0.61 -36.00
C ALA A 662 32.90 1.34 -36.59
N VAL A 663 34.05 1.29 -35.91
CA VAL A 663 35.30 1.91 -36.39
C VAL A 663 35.81 1.20 -37.65
N VAL A 664 35.76 -0.14 -37.71
CA VAL A 664 36.19 -0.89 -38.90
C VAL A 664 35.31 -0.58 -40.11
N ILE A 665 33.99 -0.48 -39.93
CA ILE A 665 33.05 -0.10 -41.00
C ILE A 665 33.34 1.32 -41.48
N PHE A 666 33.60 2.25 -40.56
CA PHE A 666 33.90 3.64 -40.90
C PHE A 666 35.21 3.76 -41.70
N LEU A 667 36.26 3.04 -41.29
CA LEU A 667 37.54 3.03 -42.01
C LEU A 667 37.42 2.36 -43.39
N ALA A 668 36.62 1.29 -43.51
CA ALA A 668 36.34 0.66 -44.80
C ALA A 668 35.58 1.59 -45.75
N ALA A 669 34.58 2.33 -45.24
CA ALA A 669 33.84 3.31 -46.03
C ALA A 669 34.73 4.47 -46.49
N LEU A 670 35.64 4.94 -45.62
CA LEU A 670 36.61 5.98 -45.96
C LEU A 670 37.58 5.50 -47.05
N GLY A 671 38.06 4.26 -46.94
CA GLY A 671 38.92 3.64 -47.95
C GLY A 671 38.24 3.51 -49.32
N LEU A 672 36.96 3.12 -49.35
CA LEU A 672 36.16 3.06 -50.58
C LEU A 672 35.94 4.44 -51.20
N ALA A 673 35.70 5.46 -50.39
CA ALA A 673 35.56 6.84 -50.87
C ALA A 673 36.86 7.36 -51.51
N VAL A 674 38.01 7.10 -50.88
CA VAL A 674 39.33 7.48 -51.43
C VAL A 674 39.63 6.72 -52.71
N ALA A 675 39.32 5.42 -52.77
CA ALA A 675 39.47 4.62 -53.99
C ALA A 675 38.57 5.14 -55.13
N ALA A 676 37.32 5.50 -54.83
CA ALA A 676 36.40 6.08 -55.81
C ALA A 676 36.92 7.42 -56.35
N VAL A 677 37.44 8.30 -55.48
CA VAL A 677 38.05 9.59 -55.88
C VAL A 677 39.32 9.35 -56.71
N PHE A 678 40.14 8.37 -56.35
CA PHE A 678 41.35 8.01 -57.10
C PHE A 678 41.04 7.46 -58.49
N LEU A 679 40.04 6.58 -58.61
CA LEU A 679 39.57 6.06 -59.89
C LEU A 679 38.92 7.14 -60.76
N TYR A 680 38.20 8.07 -60.15
CA TYR A 680 37.61 9.21 -60.86
C TYR A 680 38.68 10.17 -61.39
N ARG A 681 39.70 10.49 -60.58
CA ARG A 681 40.85 11.32 -61.02
C ARG A 681 41.70 10.64 -62.08
N ARG A 682 41.84 9.32 -62.04
CA ARG A 682 42.59 8.55 -63.06
C ARG A 682 41.87 8.47 -64.40
N LYS A 683 40.55 8.75 -64.43
CA LYS A 683 39.74 8.79 -65.65
C LYS A 683 39.89 10.12 -66.43
N GLU A 684 40.37 11.19 -65.79
CA GLU A 684 40.62 12.48 -66.46
C GLU A 684 42.00 12.60 -67.14
N THR A 685 42.91 11.64 -66.96
CA THR A 685 44.31 11.76 -67.45
C THR A 685 44.59 11.11 -68.80
N TYR A 686 43.59 10.51 -69.46
CA TYR A 686 43.71 10.03 -70.84
C TYR A 686 42.58 10.62 -71.68
N GLY A 687 42.92 11.68 -72.41
CA GLY A 687 42.03 12.38 -73.31
C GLY A 687 41.59 11.57 -74.54
N ASN A 688 40.38 11.93 -75.02
CA ASN A 688 39.91 12.13 -76.40
C ASN A 688 40.83 11.70 -77.56
N PRO A 689 40.33 11.25 -78.75
CA PRO A 689 39.50 12.12 -79.62
C PRO A 689 38.58 11.45 -80.69
N GLY A 690 37.70 12.25 -81.32
CA GLY A 690 37.22 12.06 -82.72
C GLY A 690 35.68 12.10 -82.90
N ALA A 691 35.10 13.22 -83.35
CA ALA A 691 34.68 13.53 -84.75
C ALA A 691 33.31 12.90 -85.12
N LYS A 692 32.27 13.50 -85.72
CA LYS A 692 31.82 14.75 -86.41
C LYS A 692 30.27 14.67 -86.37
N GLY A 693 29.40 15.66 -86.55
CA GLY A 693 29.48 17.05 -86.99
C GLY A 693 28.07 17.68 -87.03
N ALA A 694 28.01 18.87 -87.67
CA ALA A 694 26.85 19.67 -88.09
C ALA A 694 26.16 20.64 -87.07
N LYS A 695 26.40 21.93 -87.34
CA LYS A 695 25.72 23.18 -86.92
C LYS A 695 24.59 23.51 -87.95
N PRO A 696 23.90 24.68 -87.90
CA PRO A 696 23.63 25.69 -86.85
C PRO A 696 22.11 26.02 -86.76
N GLU A 697 21.59 26.79 -85.80
CA GLU A 697 21.36 28.26 -85.76
C GLU A 697 20.52 28.51 -84.48
N GLY A 698 20.53 29.63 -83.74
CA GLY A 698 21.18 30.92 -83.87
C GLY A 698 20.88 31.79 -82.62
N SER A 699 21.75 32.78 -82.41
CA SER A 699 21.62 34.07 -81.69
C SER A 699 21.10 34.08 -80.23
N SER A 700 21.94 34.44 -79.25
CA SER A 700 22.25 35.81 -78.77
C SER A 700 21.14 36.34 -77.83
N GLU A 701 21.36 36.88 -76.65
CA GLU A 701 22.52 37.52 -76.02
C GLU A 701 22.21 37.67 -74.50
N ALA A 702 23.24 37.56 -73.67
CA ALA A 702 23.27 38.03 -72.27
C ALA A 702 23.55 39.57 -72.28
N PRO A 703 24.10 40.28 -71.26
CA PRO A 703 24.61 39.83 -69.96
C PRO A 703 24.49 40.86 -68.79
N PHE A 704 25.12 40.50 -67.67
CA PHE A 704 25.86 41.33 -66.69
C PHE A 704 25.30 41.49 -65.25
N ASN A 705 25.94 40.69 -64.39
CA ASN A 705 26.37 40.89 -63.00
C ASN A 705 27.13 42.23 -62.78
N PRO A 706 27.68 42.60 -61.59
CA PRO A 706 27.35 42.34 -60.17
C PRO A 706 27.43 43.62 -59.27
N GLN A 707 27.22 43.42 -57.96
CA GLN A 707 28.04 43.99 -56.85
C GLN A 707 27.60 45.24 -56.06
N ALA A 708 27.34 44.99 -54.78
CA ALA A 708 27.85 45.62 -53.54
C ALA A 708 27.55 47.08 -53.14
N ASP A 709 27.39 47.18 -51.81
CA ASP A 709 27.63 48.32 -50.91
C ASP A 709 26.65 49.50 -50.98
N SER A 710 26.34 50.24 -49.92
CA SER A 710 26.47 50.15 -48.45
C SER A 710 25.87 51.48 -47.94
N HIS A 711 25.51 51.54 -46.64
CA HIS A 711 25.31 52.79 -45.87
C HIS A 711 24.08 53.66 -46.23
N ASN A 712 23.39 54.37 -45.34
CA ASN A 712 23.40 54.57 -43.89
C ASN A 712 22.23 55.55 -43.60
N ILE A 713 21.49 55.35 -42.50
CA ILE A 713 21.09 56.40 -41.51
C ILE A 713 19.97 57.40 -41.96
N PRO A 714 19.14 58.00 -41.07
CA PRO A 714 18.33 57.48 -39.95
C PRO A 714 16.96 58.23 -39.81
N SER A 715 16.30 58.08 -38.63
CA SER A 715 15.34 59.02 -38.00
C SER A 715 13.96 59.17 -38.68
N GLU A 716 12.81 59.24 -38.03
CA GLU A 716 12.39 59.76 -36.71
C GLU A 716 11.18 58.93 -36.24
N THR A 717 11.18 58.37 -35.02
CA THR A 717 10.57 58.90 -33.78
C THR A 717 9.13 59.43 -33.90
N THR A 718 8.17 58.68 -33.36
CA THR A 718 7.14 59.17 -32.40
C THR A 718 6.45 57.93 -31.79
N LYS A 719 6.80 57.53 -30.56
CA LYS A 719 6.14 57.90 -29.28
C LYS A 719 4.67 57.43 -29.22
N GLU A 720 4.40 56.43 -28.38
CA GLU A 720 3.76 56.61 -27.04
C GLU A 720 2.22 56.73 -27.21
N TYR A 721 1.31 56.06 -26.50
CA TYR A 721 1.29 55.38 -25.21
C TYR A 721 -0.04 54.58 -25.11
N PHE A 722 -0.06 53.58 -24.23
CA PHE A 722 -1.19 53.03 -23.43
C PHE A 722 -2.60 52.91 -24.06
N ILE A 723 -3.16 51.70 -24.08
CA ILE A 723 -3.88 51.06 -22.95
C ILE A 723 -3.72 49.55 -23.08
#